data_AF-A0A7S1RRE7-F1
#
_entry.id   AF-A0A7S1RRE7-F1
#
_cell.length_a   1.000
_cell.length_b   1.000
_cell.length_c   1.000
_cell.angle_alpha   90.00
_cell.angle_beta   90.00
_cell.angle_gamma   90.00
#
_symmetry.space_group_name_H-M   'P 1'
#
loop_
_entity.id
_entity.type
_entity.pdbx_description
1 polymer ?
#
loop_
_entity_poly.entity_id
_entity_poly.type
_entity_poly.pdbx_seq_one_letter_code
_entity_poly.pdbx_strand_id
1 'polypeptide(L)'
;GRMTLPNGAYKATRLEFHFPSDHTVNGVETAGEMQIIHEKGNHIAVVSLMLELPKHAGNAPRYSDQRQFFMNFGIDDSSAFSPDDVPLLQPAGPLDLNVFRPQMVGTYYHYVGSLTTPPCTQMVHWYVLEDRAIIPPHVFESFTGLTGGRPSHRPLQDLNGREVIVSSPSVPGEFFGVQGGWDYQDTMTWKTQYPQCGGQAQSPVRIDPGMVTASDPAEVETLQFSYSPVSNAVIVNSGHAIEVRGPFGTLTLPDGEYKAAEFRFHFPPEHTMQGSQDVGELQIIHERPGGAKPGLAIISIRLIVAIVEEAQKNFFTNIGFGKGRVLPGRTAQLESKQAVDLNVFRDELTGSYYHYQGSLTLPPCLEQVHWYILEDPVAIGVNMLESFKALFPDPGNSRPVQPLNDRRILKSRIALPNEFPGAVDRRPARVDARPVREPRQSVRLDRQPVRGSQEFARQPGSNDDPYDCDAGLLHWRQGWSRTKKNWCCDHTRKGCSHYTCEDTTNLASWGPEQRDFCCEKHSVGCAFIEVNDWSYAEPDKWSFEYPSCIGTQQSPISIDTDSRRGSLGKIQHLTISYEPVGGLKLENTGHLLRVSGPFGRFALPDGMYEAKEIRFHFPSEHKMGGVLAAGEMQIVHQRRGASGDDDLAIVSILLQVSSGGTRVDQAQLDFFSNLGFGRAGALPAKGAAGVPIPLEVDLEVFRDMIRGRYFHYEGSLTEPPCSETVHWYVVEQPSVMRMEMVTDFKEIFPDPANNRPVQPLTDRVVTNSQIKVKDTCEYRSGEGCQDSGGITGWFQGILGQSNAHRLELPAGRSTPWWLVICGTVMATSVLLVRAVQMPRRDRYQALLSQDARSASAVRQFGARLLRLARLA
;
A
#
# COMPACT_ATOMS: atom_id res chain seq x y z
N GLY A 1 -34.53 31.79 0.88
CA GLY A 1 -33.20 31.42 0.33
C GLY A 1 -32.82 32.32 -0.84
N ARG A 2 -31.58 32.20 -1.31
CA ARG A 2 -31.08 32.85 -2.54
C ARG A 2 -30.34 31.80 -3.38
N MET A 3 -30.50 31.87 -4.70
CA MET A 3 -29.75 31.07 -5.67
C MET A 3 -29.03 32.02 -6.62
N THR A 4 -27.76 31.77 -6.93
CA THR A 4 -26.98 32.63 -7.84
C THR A 4 -26.68 31.86 -9.11
N LEU A 5 -27.18 32.37 -10.23
CA LEU A 5 -26.83 31.90 -11.57
C LEU A 5 -25.85 32.89 -12.21
N PRO A 6 -25.19 32.55 -13.34
CA PRO A 6 -24.27 33.48 -14.02
C PRO A 6 -24.90 34.84 -14.36
N ASN A 7 -26.21 34.86 -14.58
CA ASN A 7 -26.95 36.08 -14.84
C ASN A 7 -27.39 36.83 -13.57
N GLY A 8 -27.07 36.37 -12.36
CA GLY A 8 -27.27 37.06 -11.08
C GLY A 8 -28.06 36.27 -10.04
N ALA A 9 -28.34 36.91 -8.90
CA ALA A 9 -29.04 36.28 -7.78
C ALA A 9 -30.57 36.29 -7.95
N TYR A 10 -31.19 35.15 -7.67
CA TYR A 10 -32.63 34.90 -7.58
C TYR A 10 -33.03 34.70 -6.13
N LYS A 11 -34.23 35.14 -5.77
CA LYS A 11 -34.80 34.98 -4.43
C LYS A 11 -35.78 33.82 -4.45
N ALA A 12 -35.67 32.89 -3.51
CA ALA A 12 -36.72 31.87 -3.32
C ALA A 12 -38.00 32.55 -2.81
N THR A 13 -39.11 32.39 -3.54
CA THR A 13 -40.39 33.07 -3.26
C THR A 13 -41.48 32.09 -2.84
N ARG A 14 -41.43 30.84 -3.31
CA ARG A 14 -42.51 29.87 -3.10
C ARG A 14 -42.01 28.42 -3.12
N LEU A 15 -42.73 27.55 -2.40
CA LEU A 15 -42.63 26.09 -2.48
C LEU A 15 -43.93 25.56 -3.08
N GLU A 16 -43.85 24.71 -4.09
CA GLU A 16 -44.99 23.97 -4.63
C GLU A 16 -44.75 22.46 -4.45
N PHE A 17 -45.79 21.72 -4.08
CA PHE A 17 -45.71 20.28 -3.90
C PHE A 17 -46.66 19.57 -4.87
N HIS A 18 -46.14 18.59 -5.59
CA HIS A 18 -46.87 17.80 -6.56
C HIS A 18 -46.81 16.32 -6.17
N PHE A 19 -47.96 15.66 -6.19
CA PHE A 19 -48.08 14.23 -5.88
C PHE A 19 -48.95 13.55 -6.96
N PRO A 20 -48.43 12.55 -7.70
CA PRO A 20 -47.01 12.13 -7.79
C PRO A 20 -46.09 13.22 -8.38
N SER A 21 -44.83 12.91 -8.66
CA SER A 21 -43.88 13.89 -9.20
C SER A 21 -44.28 14.42 -10.60
N ASP A 22 -44.00 15.70 -10.88
CA ASP A 22 -44.17 16.28 -12.24
C ASP A 22 -43.11 15.75 -13.20
N HIS A 23 -41.94 15.43 -12.68
CA HIS A 23 -40.81 14.89 -13.43
C HIS A 23 -40.68 13.38 -13.22
N THR A 24 -40.10 12.71 -14.21
CA THR A 24 -39.54 11.36 -14.06
C THR A 24 -38.05 11.42 -14.33
N VAL A 25 -37.26 10.83 -13.45
CA VAL A 25 -35.81 10.68 -13.62
C VAL A 25 -35.53 9.22 -13.96
N ASN A 26 -34.82 8.97 -15.06
CA ASN A 26 -34.57 7.61 -15.58
C ASN A 26 -35.84 6.78 -15.79
N GLY A 27 -36.94 7.44 -16.19
CA GLY A 27 -38.24 6.80 -16.40
C GLY A 27 -39.00 6.43 -15.12
N VAL A 28 -38.51 6.84 -13.95
CA VAL A 28 -39.13 6.54 -12.65
C VAL A 28 -39.90 7.76 -12.14
N GLU A 29 -41.20 7.57 -11.90
CA GLU A 29 -42.07 8.51 -11.17
C GLU A 29 -41.92 8.28 -9.66
N THR A 30 -41.79 9.35 -8.87
CA THR A 30 -41.66 9.25 -7.41
C THR A 30 -42.97 9.60 -6.72
N ALA A 31 -43.05 9.31 -5.42
CA ALA A 31 -44.26 9.54 -4.62
C ALA A 31 -44.71 11.00 -4.67
N GLY A 32 -43.78 11.95 -4.72
CA GLY A 32 -44.07 13.35 -4.99
C GLY A 32 -42.83 14.14 -5.42
N GLU A 33 -43.00 15.45 -5.57
CA GLU A 33 -41.97 16.41 -5.95
C GLU A 33 -42.19 17.73 -5.21
N MET A 34 -41.12 18.30 -4.65
CA MET A 34 -41.10 19.65 -4.07
C MET A 34 -40.35 20.62 -4.98
N GLN A 35 -41.05 21.63 -5.49
CA GLN A 35 -40.52 22.65 -6.39
C GLN A 35 -40.24 23.95 -5.63
N ILE A 36 -38.98 24.36 -5.60
CA ILE A 36 -38.52 25.60 -4.96
C ILE A 36 -38.37 26.67 -6.04
N ILE A 37 -39.29 27.62 -6.04
CA ILE A 37 -39.39 28.64 -7.08
C ILE A 37 -38.56 29.85 -6.69
N HIS A 38 -37.67 30.25 -7.60
CA HIS A 38 -36.77 31.38 -7.46
C HIS A 38 -37.03 32.42 -8.55
N GLU A 39 -37.11 33.69 -8.15
CA GLU A 39 -37.43 34.80 -9.05
C GLU A 39 -36.34 35.86 -9.08
N LYS A 40 -36.07 36.38 -10.29
CA LYS A 40 -35.23 37.56 -10.54
C LYS A 40 -35.87 38.43 -11.64
N GLY A 41 -36.66 39.42 -11.23
CA GLY A 41 -37.48 40.19 -12.16
C GLY A 41 -38.48 39.25 -12.85
N ASN A 42 -38.46 39.20 -14.18
CA ASN A 42 -39.32 38.28 -14.96
C ASN A 42 -38.67 36.90 -15.23
N HIS A 43 -37.48 36.63 -14.70
CA HIS A 43 -36.81 35.34 -14.85
C HIS A 43 -37.17 34.41 -13.71
N ILE A 44 -37.48 33.16 -14.04
CA ILE A 44 -37.85 32.12 -13.09
C ILE A 44 -36.86 30.97 -13.21
N ALA A 45 -36.42 30.49 -12.05
CA ALA A 45 -35.64 29.27 -11.94
C ALA A 45 -36.23 28.38 -10.85
N VAL A 46 -36.32 27.08 -11.10
CA VAL A 46 -36.97 26.12 -10.19
C VAL A 46 -35.97 25.02 -9.85
N VAL A 47 -35.76 24.81 -8.55
CA VAL A 47 -35.03 23.65 -8.03
C VAL A 47 -36.07 22.61 -7.61
N SER A 48 -36.01 21.42 -8.18
CA SER A 48 -37.00 20.36 -7.98
C SER A 48 -36.38 19.20 -7.22
N LEU A 49 -36.95 18.88 -6.06
CA LEU A 49 -36.54 17.79 -5.18
C LEU A 49 -37.55 16.64 -5.26
N MET A 50 -37.07 15.45 -5.65
CA MET A 50 -37.88 14.24 -5.76
C MET A 50 -38.16 13.64 -4.38
N LEU A 51 -39.41 13.25 -4.09
CA LEU A 51 -39.85 12.70 -2.80
C LEU A 51 -40.24 11.22 -2.94
N GLU A 52 -39.69 10.35 -2.09
CA GLU A 52 -39.94 8.91 -2.10
C GLU A 52 -40.46 8.40 -0.75
N LEU A 53 -41.31 7.36 -0.78
CA LEU A 53 -41.77 6.67 0.44
C LEU A 53 -40.76 5.60 0.88
N PRO A 54 -40.65 5.31 2.19
CA PRO A 54 -39.74 4.29 2.69
C PRO A 54 -40.12 2.89 2.17
N LYS A 55 -39.12 2.12 1.71
CA LYS A 55 -39.31 0.76 1.17
C LYS A 55 -39.66 -0.29 2.24
N HIS A 56 -39.33 -0.04 3.52
CA HIS A 56 -39.61 -0.94 4.66
C HIS A 56 -40.09 -0.15 5.90
N ALA A 57 -41.21 -0.59 6.50
CA ALA A 57 -41.87 0.10 7.62
C ALA A 57 -41.03 0.20 8.92
N GLY A 58 -39.94 -0.57 9.06
CA GLY A 58 -39.08 -0.59 10.25
C GLY A 58 -37.78 0.21 10.13
N ASN A 59 -37.42 0.69 8.94
CA ASN A 59 -36.17 1.41 8.67
C ASN A 59 -36.48 2.84 8.18
N ALA A 60 -37.20 3.62 8.99
CA ALA A 60 -37.16 5.06 8.80
C ALA A 60 -35.78 5.54 9.30
N PRO A 61 -34.84 5.97 8.42
CA PRO A 61 -33.60 6.58 8.90
C PRO A 61 -33.96 7.75 9.80
N ARG A 62 -33.33 7.82 10.99
CA ARG A 62 -33.50 8.95 11.92
C ARG A 62 -32.85 10.20 11.34
N TYR A 63 -33.50 10.84 10.36
CA TYR A 63 -33.23 12.23 9.99
C TYR A 63 -34.20 13.11 10.77
N SER A 64 -33.88 13.38 12.03
CA SER A 64 -34.70 14.20 12.93
C SER A 64 -35.04 15.58 12.35
N ASP A 65 -34.17 16.10 11.47
CA ASP A 65 -34.20 17.49 11.04
C ASP A 65 -35.15 17.70 9.86
N GLN A 66 -35.26 16.73 8.94
CA GLN A 66 -36.26 16.75 7.86
C GLN A 66 -37.68 16.54 8.41
N ARG A 67 -37.82 15.74 9.48
CA ARG A 67 -39.10 15.58 10.19
C ARG A 67 -39.58 16.92 10.75
N GLN A 68 -38.70 17.72 11.33
CA GLN A 68 -39.06 19.04 11.86
C GLN A 68 -39.51 20.02 10.75
N PHE A 69 -38.93 19.93 9.55
CA PHE A 69 -39.36 20.74 8.40
C PHE A 69 -40.84 20.51 8.06
N PHE A 70 -41.27 19.24 7.97
CA PHE A 70 -42.68 18.92 7.71
C PHE A 70 -43.60 19.24 8.90
N MET A 71 -43.14 19.01 10.13
CA MET A 71 -43.87 19.43 11.35
C MET A 71 -44.13 20.93 11.40
N ASN A 72 -43.24 21.76 10.85
CA ASN A 72 -43.47 23.20 10.80
C ASN A 72 -44.62 23.58 9.86
N PHE A 73 -45.06 22.71 8.94
CA PHE A 73 -46.31 22.89 8.20
C PHE A 73 -47.55 22.42 8.99
N GLY A 74 -47.38 21.97 10.24
CA GLY A 74 -48.45 21.36 11.04
C GLY A 74 -48.70 19.88 10.71
N ILE A 75 -47.74 19.21 10.07
CA ILE A 75 -47.79 17.79 9.72
C ILE A 75 -47.05 16.98 10.79
N ASP A 76 -47.78 16.44 11.75
CA ASP A 76 -47.29 15.54 12.79
C ASP A 76 -47.72 14.08 12.56
N ASP A 77 -47.28 13.16 13.42
CA ASP A 77 -47.57 11.72 13.29
C ASP A 77 -49.07 11.38 13.51
N SER A 78 -49.93 12.36 13.79
CA SER A 78 -51.35 12.19 14.14
C SER A 78 -52.32 13.02 13.31
N SER A 79 -51.83 13.83 12.37
CA SER A 79 -52.64 14.80 11.62
C SER A 79 -52.97 14.27 10.22
N ALA A 80 -54.26 14.34 9.88
CA ALA A 80 -54.75 14.23 8.52
C ALA A 80 -55.43 15.56 8.18
N PHE A 81 -54.95 16.27 7.15
CA PHE A 81 -55.63 17.47 6.69
C PHE A 81 -56.94 17.12 6.00
N SER A 82 -57.99 17.89 6.29
CA SER A 82 -59.24 17.89 5.52
C SER A 82 -59.09 18.83 4.31
N PRO A 83 -59.72 18.52 3.16
CA PRO A 83 -59.83 19.47 2.03
C PRO A 83 -60.42 20.83 2.41
N ASP A 84 -61.12 20.91 3.54
CA ASP A 84 -61.72 22.14 4.09
C ASP A 84 -60.72 23.02 4.87
N ASP A 85 -59.48 22.55 5.11
CA ASP A 85 -58.44 23.26 5.90
C ASP A 85 -57.64 24.31 5.09
N VAL A 86 -58.10 24.65 3.88
CA VAL A 86 -57.44 25.62 3.00
C VAL A 86 -58.06 27.01 3.28
N PRO A 87 -57.41 27.92 4.05
CA PRO A 87 -56.14 28.53 3.60
C PRO A 87 -55.18 29.06 4.72
N LEU A 88 -53.89 29.12 4.39
CA LEU A 88 -52.81 29.79 5.14
C LEU A 88 -52.45 29.15 6.49
N LEU A 89 -51.99 27.89 6.44
CA LEU A 89 -51.07 27.40 7.46
C LEU A 89 -49.81 28.26 7.41
N GLN A 90 -49.73 29.27 8.30
CA GLN A 90 -48.46 29.89 8.58
C GLN A 90 -47.59 28.81 9.22
N PRO A 91 -46.37 28.59 8.71
CA PRO A 91 -45.48 27.63 9.31
C PRO A 91 -45.32 27.92 10.81
N ALA A 92 -45.51 26.90 11.66
CA ALA A 92 -45.38 27.01 13.10
C ALA A 92 -43.93 27.29 13.56
N GLY A 93 -42.98 27.18 12.63
CA GLY A 93 -41.57 27.46 12.82
C GLY A 93 -40.86 27.76 11.49
N PRO A 94 -39.56 28.08 11.52
CA PRO A 94 -38.80 28.39 10.32
C PRO A 94 -38.74 27.18 9.37
N LEU A 95 -39.00 27.41 8.08
CA LEU A 95 -38.81 26.42 7.03
C LEU A 95 -37.33 26.41 6.61
N ASP A 96 -36.52 25.59 7.28
CA ASP A 96 -35.10 25.45 6.95
C ASP A 96 -34.90 24.48 5.78
N LEU A 97 -34.63 25.02 4.59
CA LEU A 97 -34.35 24.22 3.39
C LEU A 97 -32.97 23.54 3.43
N ASN A 98 -32.07 23.91 4.35
CA ASN A 98 -30.74 23.30 4.45
C ASN A 98 -30.80 21.84 4.92
N VAL A 99 -31.92 21.38 5.48
CA VAL A 99 -32.12 19.96 5.83
C VAL A 99 -32.13 19.05 4.61
N PHE A 100 -32.31 19.61 3.41
CA PHE A 100 -32.23 18.93 2.11
C PHE A 100 -30.91 19.22 1.38
N ARG A 101 -29.93 19.83 2.05
CA ARG A 101 -28.62 20.11 1.48
C ARG A 101 -27.96 18.89 0.83
N PRO A 102 -28.02 17.66 1.39
CA PRO A 102 -27.46 16.49 0.74
C PRO A 102 -27.99 16.28 -0.68
N GLN A 103 -29.30 16.46 -0.90
CA GLN A 103 -29.89 16.33 -2.23
C GLN A 103 -29.59 17.53 -3.13
N MET A 104 -29.42 18.73 -2.55
CA MET A 104 -29.15 19.96 -3.30
C MET A 104 -27.70 20.11 -3.77
N VAL A 105 -26.77 19.29 -3.26
CA VAL A 105 -25.35 19.30 -3.66
C VAL A 105 -24.97 18.12 -4.55
N GLY A 106 -25.94 17.28 -4.94
CA GLY A 106 -25.75 16.12 -5.81
C GLY A 106 -25.98 16.45 -7.29
N THR A 107 -26.04 15.42 -8.13
CA THR A 107 -26.34 15.55 -9.56
C THR A 107 -27.72 16.17 -9.77
N TYR A 108 -27.83 17.05 -10.78
CA TYR A 108 -29.11 17.58 -11.22
C TYR A 108 -29.19 17.68 -12.74
N TYR A 109 -30.41 17.60 -13.25
CA TYR A 109 -30.72 17.77 -14.65
C TYR A 109 -31.22 19.19 -14.87
N HIS A 110 -30.57 19.94 -15.74
CA HIS A 110 -30.94 21.31 -16.10
C HIS A 110 -31.48 21.41 -17.52
N TYR A 111 -32.62 22.07 -17.67
CA TYR A 111 -33.18 22.39 -18.97
C TYR A 111 -34.03 23.67 -18.89
N VAL A 112 -34.30 24.29 -20.04
CA VAL A 112 -35.22 25.43 -20.12
C VAL A 112 -36.60 24.95 -20.54
N GLY A 113 -37.63 25.28 -19.75
CA GLY A 113 -39.00 24.78 -19.92
C GLY A 113 -40.07 25.80 -19.55
N SER A 114 -41.22 25.30 -19.10
CA SER A 114 -42.32 26.10 -18.56
C SER A 114 -42.61 25.78 -17.10
N LEU A 115 -43.40 26.60 -16.42
CA LEU A 115 -44.05 26.18 -15.17
C LEU A 115 -44.92 24.93 -15.42
N THR A 116 -45.01 24.05 -14.42
CA THR A 116 -45.91 22.88 -14.44
C THR A 116 -47.34 23.27 -14.03
N THR A 117 -47.49 24.40 -13.36
CA THR A 117 -48.76 25.02 -12.98
C THR A 117 -49.16 26.16 -13.94
N PRO A 118 -50.47 26.38 -14.19
CA PRO A 118 -50.95 27.54 -14.94
C PRO A 118 -50.42 28.87 -14.35
N PRO A 119 -49.96 29.82 -15.19
CA PRO A 119 -50.22 29.94 -16.62
C PRO A 119 -49.23 29.19 -17.53
N CYS A 120 -48.42 28.27 -17.01
CA CYS A 120 -47.43 27.51 -17.80
C CYS A 120 -46.44 28.42 -18.55
N THR A 121 -46.02 29.52 -17.92
CA THR A 121 -45.06 30.49 -18.48
C THR A 121 -43.78 29.78 -18.92
N GLN A 122 -43.34 30.04 -20.15
CA GLN A 122 -42.10 29.50 -20.72
C GLN A 122 -40.85 30.27 -20.22
N MET A 123 -39.66 29.80 -20.57
CA MET A 123 -38.36 30.36 -20.14
C MET A 123 -38.07 30.17 -18.65
N VAL A 124 -38.50 29.04 -18.10
CA VAL A 124 -38.15 28.60 -16.74
C VAL A 124 -36.88 27.77 -16.78
N HIS A 125 -35.87 28.14 -16.01
CA HIS A 125 -34.68 27.30 -15.80
C HIS A 125 -34.98 26.22 -14.77
N TRP A 126 -35.12 24.98 -15.19
CA TRP A 126 -35.35 23.84 -14.31
C TRP A 126 -34.04 23.22 -13.85
N TYR A 127 -33.97 22.85 -12.59
CA TYR A 127 -32.86 22.13 -11.94
C TYR A 127 -33.46 20.96 -11.16
N VAL A 128 -33.60 19.80 -11.81
CA VAL A 128 -34.23 18.60 -11.23
C VAL A 128 -33.16 17.75 -10.55
N LEU A 129 -33.21 17.68 -9.23
CA LEU A 129 -32.23 16.95 -8.42
C LEU A 129 -32.39 15.43 -8.63
N GLU A 130 -31.29 14.72 -8.80
CA GLU A 130 -31.28 13.26 -8.96
C GLU A 130 -31.54 12.55 -7.63
N ASP A 131 -30.95 13.05 -6.55
CA ASP A 131 -31.08 12.47 -5.21
C ASP A 131 -32.45 12.75 -4.61
N ARG A 132 -33.04 11.72 -4.01
CA ARG A 132 -34.42 11.71 -3.51
C ARG A 132 -34.46 11.94 -2.01
N ALA A 133 -35.42 12.72 -1.55
CA ALA A 133 -35.72 12.85 -0.13
C ALA A 133 -36.78 11.82 0.30
N ILE A 134 -36.51 11.10 1.39
CA ILE A 134 -37.46 10.13 1.95
C ILE A 134 -38.46 10.88 2.83
N ILE A 135 -39.75 10.74 2.54
CA ILE A 135 -40.82 11.33 3.36
C ILE A 135 -41.56 10.24 4.16
N PRO A 136 -41.95 10.50 5.41
CA PRO A 136 -42.81 9.59 6.15
C PRO A 136 -44.16 9.36 5.44
N PRO A 137 -44.77 8.16 5.53
CA PRO A 137 -46.06 7.88 4.92
C PRO A 137 -47.16 8.88 5.28
N HIS A 138 -47.23 9.33 6.54
CA HIS A 138 -48.21 10.33 6.98
C HIS A 138 -48.05 11.68 6.29
N VAL A 139 -46.83 12.07 5.87
CA VAL A 139 -46.61 13.32 5.11
C VAL A 139 -47.24 13.21 3.73
N PHE A 140 -47.03 12.07 3.06
CA PHE A 140 -47.65 11.78 1.76
C PHE A 140 -49.18 11.73 1.85
N GLU A 141 -49.71 11.05 2.86
CA GLU A 141 -51.15 10.96 3.12
C GLU A 141 -51.78 12.33 3.38
N SER A 142 -51.10 13.19 4.16
CA SER A 142 -51.58 14.56 4.45
C SER A 142 -51.65 15.44 3.20
N PHE A 143 -50.61 15.44 2.34
CA PHE A 143 -50.64 16.23 1.11
C PHE A 143 -51.63 15.70 0.06
N THR A 144 -51.72 14.38 -0.10
CA THR A 144 -52.71 13.77 -1.02
C THR A 144 -54.14 13.89 -0.49
N GLY A 145 -54.33 13.93 0.83
CA GLY A 145 -55.60 14.22 1.47
C GLY A 145 -56.17 15.59 1.09
N LEU A 146 -55.32 16.62 1.05
CA LEU A 146 -55.71 17.99 0.66
C LEU A 146 -56.30 18.08 -0.76
N THR A 147 -55.86 17.21 -1.68
CA THR A 147 -56.38 17.15 -3.05
C THR A 147 -57.54 16.16 -3.21
N GLY A 148 -58.00 15.54 -2.11
CA GLY A 148 -59.00 14.47 -2.13
C GLY A 148 -58.51 13.24 -2.88
N GLY A 149 -57.20 12.95 -2.83
CA GLY A 149 -56.54 11.86 -3.54
C GLY A 149 -56.37 12.11 -5.05
N ARG A 150 -56.71 13.30 -5.55
CA ARG A 150 -56.52 13.63 -6.97
C ARG A 150 -55.04 13.98 -7.22
N PRO A 151 -54.45 13.49 -8.32
CA PRO A 151 -53.08 13.84 -8.67
C PRO A 151 -52.97 15.35 -8.91
N SER A 152 -51.93 15.97 -8.36
CA SER A 152 -51.63 17.40 -8.57
C SER A 152 -50.50 17.66 -9.57
N HIS A 153 -49.94 16.60 -10.16
CA HIS A 153 -48.94 16.71 -11.22
C HIS A 153 -49.57 17.01 -12.58
N ARG A 154 -48.78 17.63 -13.44
CA ARG A 154 -49.00 17.78 -14.86
C ARG A 154 -48.43 16.56 -15.60
N PRO A 155 -49.13 16.00 -16.60
CA PRO A 155 -48.58 14.93 -17.43
C PRO A 155 -47.27 15.30 -18.12
N LEU A 156 -46.36 14.33 -18.26
CA LEU A 156 -45.09 14.50 -18.98
C LEU A 156 -45.31 15.09 -20.38
N GLN A 157 -44.38 15.95 -20.78
CA GLN A 157 -44.40 16.63 -22.08
C GLN A 157 -43.19 16.19 -22.89
N ASP A 158 -43.38 15.99 -24.20
CA ASP A 158 -42.28 15.63 -25.10
C ASP A 158 -41.13 16.64 -25.04
N LEU A 159 -39.89 16.15 -25.15
CA LEU A 159 -38.72 17.01 -25.14
C LEU A 159 -38.73 17.98 -26.34
N ASN A 160 -39.32 17.62 -27.48
CA ASN A 160 -39.39 18.48 -28.68
C ASN A 160 -38.02 19.05 -29.08
N GLY A 161 -36.97 18.24 -28.96
CA GLY A 161 -35.58 18.64 -29.26
C GLY A 161 -34.91 19.49 -28.17
N ARG A 162 -35.55 19.74 -27.02
CA ARG A 162 -34.90 20.35 -25.86
C ARG A 162 -33.82 19.43 -25.33
N GLU A 163 -32.61 19.96 -25.22
CA GLU A 163 -31.52 19.28 -24.55
C GLU A 163 -31.70 19.37 -23.03
N VAL A 164 -31.55 18.23 -22.36
CA VAL A 164 -31.46 18.16 -20.91
C VAL A 164 -29.98 18.00 -20.57
N ILE A 165 -29.44 19.01 -19.89
CA ILE A 165 -28.05 19.05 -19.49
C ILE A 165 -27.96 18.39 -18.12
N VAL A 166 -27.29 17.25 -18.03
CA VAL A 166 -26.90 16.73 -16.72
C VAL A 166 -25.75 17.56 -16.18
N SER A 167 -25.93 18.09 -14.99
CA SER A 167 -24.91 18.78 -14.23
C SER A 167 -24.70 17.98 -12.96
N SER A 168 -23.72 17.10 -13.02
CA SER A 168 -23.11 16.60 -11.81
C SER A 168 -22.20 17.72 -11.30
N PRO A 169 -22.30 18.12 -10.03
CA PRO A 169 -21.36 19.07 -9.49
C PRO A 169 -19.95 18.52 -9.76
N SER A 170 -19.08 19.35 -10.34
CA SER A 170 -17.65 19.07 -10.50
C SER A 170 -17.15 18.57 -9.15
N VAL A 171 -16.85 17.28 -9.10
CA VAL A 171 -17.09 16.37 -7.98
C VAL A 171 -16.71 16.97 -6.64
N PRO A 172 -17.68 17.32 -5.79
CA PRO A 172 -17.46 17.49 -4.39
C PRO A 172 -17.56 16.12 -3.68
N GLY A 173 -16.64 15.19 -3.94
CA GLY A 173 -16.39 14.03 -3.07
C GLY A 173 -17.50 13.00 -2.85
N GLU A 174 -18.58 12.99 -3.63
CA GLU A 174 -19.53 11.86 -3.70
C GLU A 174 -20.00 11.67 -5.14
N PHE A 175 -19.33 10.77 -5.88
CA PHE A 175 -19.91 10.19 -7.08
C PHE A 175 -20.84 9.05 -6.64
N PHE A 176 -22.14 9.23 -6.94
CA PHE A 176 -23.27 8.31 -6.82
C PHE A 176 -23.83 8.06 -5.41
N GLY A 177 -25.06 8.56 -5.22
CA GLY A 177 -26.07 7.93 -4.37
C GLY A 177 -26.33 6.50 -4.80
N VAL A 178 -25.43 5.60 -4.42
CA VAL A 178 -25.70 4.17 -4.40
C VAL A 178 -26.25 3.85 -3.04
N GLN A 179 -27.49 3.37 -3.04
CA GLN A 179 -27.96 2.53 -1.95
C GLN A 179 -27.03 1.32 -1.89
N GLY A 180 -25.99 1.42 -1.05
CA GLY A 180 -24.91 0.47 -0.89
C GLY A 180 -23.63 1.24 -0.54
N GLY A 181 -23.22 1.23 0.73
CA GLY A 181 -21.93 1.79 1.11
C GLY A 181 -20.82 1.06 0.36
N TRP A 182 -20.00 1.81 -0.38
CA TRP A 182 -18.78 1.29 -0.98
C TRP A 182 -17.58 1.78 -0.18
N ASP A 183 -16.54 0.96 -0.12
CA ASP A 183 -15.26 1.30 0.46
C ASP A 183 -14.14 0.59 -0.31
N TYR A 184 -12.90 0.86 0.06
CA TYR A 184 -11.73 0.17 -0.50
C TYR A 184 -11.46 -1.20 0.16
N GLN A 185 -12.22 -1.58 1.20
CA GLN A 185 -12.06 -2.86 1.88
C GLN A 185 -12.62 -4.01 1.03
N ASP A 186 -13.73 -3.78 0.32
CA ASP A 186 -14.36 -4.79 -0.55
C ASP A 186 -14.61 -4.30 -1.98
N THR A 187 -13.51 -4.00 -2.69
CA THR A 187 -13.55 -3.58 -4.10
C THR A 187 -14.13 -4.63 -5.05
N MET A 188 -14.22 -5.90 -4.63
CA MET A 188 -14.76 -6.99 -5.45
C MET A 188 -16.28 -6.90 -5.63
N THR A 189 -16.98 -6.24 -4.70
CA THR A 189 -18.43 -6.00 -4.80
C THR A 189 -18.78 -4.85 -5.71
N TRP A 190 -17.82 -3.99 -6.07
CA TRP A 190 -18.08 -2.79 -6.87
C TRP A 190 -18.70 -3.13 -8.21
N LYS A 191 -18.25 -4.18 -8.91
CA LYS A 191 -18.87 -4.59 -10.20
C LYS A 191 -20.35 -5.02 -10.06
N THR A 192 -20.76 -5.45 -8.88
CA THR A 192 -22.14 -5.89 -8.62
C THR A 192 -23.04 -4.69 -8.34
N GLN A 193 -22.52 -3.70 -7.61
CA GLN A 193 -23.24 -2.46 -7.25
C GLN A 193 -23.17 -1.42 -8.37
N TYR A 194 -22.08 -1.42 -9.13
CA TYR A 194 -21.71 -0.53 -10.21
C TYR A 194 -21.25 -1.36 -11.40
N PRO A 195 -22.17 -1.79 -12.29
CA PRO A 195 -21.83 -2.66 -13.42
C PRO A 195 -20.69 -2.13 -14.30
N GLN A 196 -20.53 -0.81 -14.38
CA GLN A 196 -19.46 -0.15 -15.12
C GLN A 196 -18.06 -0.46 -14.57
N CYS A 197 -17.93 -0.77 -13.27
CA CYS A 197 -16.67 -1.25 -12.68
C CYS A 197 -16.24 -2.64 -13.18
N GLY A 198 -17.08 -3.34 -13.95
CA GLY A 198 -16.75 -4.58 -14.65
C GLY A 198 -16.38 -4.39 -16.13
N GLY A 199 -16.11 -3.16 -16.57
CA GLY A 199 -15.73 -2.85 -17.95
C GLY A 199 -14.37 -3.40 -18.39
N GLN A 200 -14.01 -3.19 -19.66
CA GLN A 200 -12.80 -3.75 -20.28
C GLN A 200 -11.59 -2.79 -20.27
N ALA A 201 -11.83 -1.50 -20.00
CA ALA A 201 -10.84 -0.45 -19.92
C ALA A 201 -10.75 0.14 -18.49
N GLN A 202 -10.78 -0.73 -17.47
CA GLN A 202 -10.73 -0.32 -16.07
C GLN A 202 -9.33 0.11 -15.61
N SER A 203 -9.28 0.97 -14.61
CA SER A 203 -8.08 1.50 -13.96
C SER A 203 -8.14 1.28 -12.44
N PRO A 204 -7.00 1.22 -11.73
CA PRO A 204 -5.64 1.43 -12.21
C PRO A 204 -5.08 0.19 -12.93
N VAL A 205 -3.92 0.28 -13.55
CA VAL A 205 -3.23 -0.88 -14.18
C VAL A 205 -1.79 -1.02 -13.68
N ARG A 206 -1.21 -2.21 -13.85
CA ARG A 206 0.23 -2.42 -13.67
C ARG A 206 0.98 -1.92 -14.90
N ILE A 207 1.97 -1.06 -14.67
CA ILE A 207 2.93 -0.60 -15.68
C ILE A 207 4.17 -1.51 -15.59
N ASP A 208 4.43 -2.25 -16.66
CA ASP A 208 5.65 -3.02 -16.85
C ASP A 208 6.49 -2.34 -17.94
N PRO A 209 7.54 -1.57 -17.58
CA PRO A 209 8.36 -0.84 -18.55
C PRO A 209 8.95 -1.71 -19.67
N GLY A 210 9.13 -3.03 -19.45
CA GLY A 210 9.61 -3.97 -20.46
C GLY A 210 8.57 -4.34 -21.51
N MET A 211 7.29 -4.09 -21.24
CA MET A 211 6.14 -4.39 -22.10
C MET A 211 5.52 -3.12 -22.71
N VAL A 212 6.08 -1.94 -22.43
CA VAL A 212 5.58 -0.67 -22.95
C VAL A 212 6.02 -0.49 -24.39
N THR A 213 5.09 -0.10 -25.26
CA THR A 213 5.47 0.25 -26.63
C THR A 213 6.04 1.67 -26.64
N ALA A 214 7.23 1.85 -27.21
CA ALA A 214 7.70 3.18 -27.56
C ALA A 214 6.66 3.84 -28.50
N SER A 215 6.21 5.04 -28.15
CA SER A 215 5.24 5.77 -28.96
C SER A 215 5.81 6.04 -30.36
N ASP A 216 5.00 5.88 -31.40
CA ASP A 216 5.31 6.50 -32.69
C ASP A 216 5.42 8.02 -32.45
N PRO A 217 6.43 8.74 -32.97
CA PRO A 217 6.49 10.19 -32.89
C PRO A 217 5.19 10.90 -33.33
N ALA A 218 4.38 10.29 -34.19
CA ALA A 218 3.06 10.78 -34.59
C ALA A 218 1.95 10.59 -33.53
N GLU A 219 2.15 9.71 -32.54
CA GLU A 219 1.22 9.41 -31.43
C GLU A 219 1.65 10.08 -30.10
N VAL A 220 2.74 10.86 -30.09
CA VAL A 220 3.21 11.58 -28.90
C VAL A 220 2.31 12.80 -28.65
N GLU A 221 1.44 12.71 -27.65
CA GLU A 221 0.69 13.86 -27.17
C GLU A 221 1.62 14.84 -26.44
N THR A 222 1.54 16.12 -26.79
CA THR A 222 2.29 17.16 -26.07
C THR A 222 1.47 17.63 -24.88
N LEU A 223 1.93 17.36 -23.66
CA LEU A 223 1.31 17.87 -22.43
C LEU A 223 1.80 19.29 -22.18
N GLN A 224 0.90 20.26 -22.18
CA GLN A 224 1.23 21.66 -21.87
C GLN A 224 0.53 22.10 -20.60
N PHE A 225 1.29 22.23 -19.52
CA PHE A 225 0.79 22.68 -18.23
C PHE A 225 0.85 24.21 -18.09
N SER A 226 -0.24 24.79 -17.59
CA SER A 226 -0.33 26.20 -17.22
C SER A 226 -0.95 26.32 -15.83
N TYR A 227 -0.21 25.88 -14.80
CA TYR A 227 -0.65 25.93 -13.41
C TYR A 227 -0.38 27.29 -12.76
N SER A 228 -1.20 27.63 -11.75
CA SER A 228 -1.07 28.85 -10.96
C SER A 228 -1.26 28.57 -9.47
N PRO A 229 -0.54 29.28 -8.57
CA PRO A 229 -0.74 29.16 -7.13
C PRO A 229 -2.16 29.54 -6.70
N VAL A 230 -2.75 28.77 -5.78
CA VAL A 230 -4.10 29.00 -5.23
C VAL A 230 -4.04 29.22 -3.72
N SER A 231 -4.43 30.41 -3.25
CA SER A 231 -4.32 30.82 -1.83
C SER A 231 -5.49 30.40 -0.94
N ASN A 232 -6.55 29.85 -1.51
CA ASN A 232 -7.79 29.46 -0.81
C ASN A 232 -8.30 28.09 -1.28
N ALA A 233 -7.36 27.16 -1.49
CA ALA A 233 -7.72 25.79 -1.86
C ALA A 233 -8.49 25.13 -0.71
N VAL A 234 -9.56 24.41 -1.05
CA VAL A 234 -10.42 23.74 -0.08
C VAL A 234 -9.95 22.30 0.06
N ILE A 235 -9.58 21.91 1.27
CA ILE A 235 -9.11 20.58 1.63
C ILE A 235 -10.28 19.84 2.28
N VAL A 236 -10.65 18.70 1.71
CA VAL A 236 -11.81 17.90 2.11
C VAL A 236 -11.36 16.47 2.38
N ASN A 237 -11.87 15.88 3.45
CA ASN A 237 -11.82 14.44 3.66
C ASN A 237 -13.18 13.87 3.28
N SER A 238 -13.28 13.27 2.09
CA SER A 238 -14.53 12.68 1.59
C SER A 238 -14.89 11.36 2.29
N GLY A 239 -14.04 10.87 3.19
CA GLY A 239 -14.11 9.51 3.70
C GLY A 239 -13.46 8.47 2.79
N HIS A 240 -13.15 8.86 1.54
CA HIS A 240 -12.49 8.03 0.53
C HIS A 240 -11.13 8.59 0.07
N ALA A 241 -10.90 9.90 0.17
CA ALA A 241 -9.60 10.51 -0.08
C ALA A 241 -9.44 11.85 0.65
N ILE A 242 -8.21 12.34 0.72
CA ILE A 242 -7.96 13.78 0.91
C ILE A 242 -7.98 14.44 -0.46
N GLU A 243 -8.97 15.30 -0.66
CA GLU A 243 -9.21 16.03 -1.90
C GLU A 243 -8.88 17.50 -1.67
N VAL A 244 -8.05 18.07 -2.54
CA VAL A 244 -7.71 19.49 -2.51
C VAL A 244 -8.28 20.13 -3.77
N ARG A 245 -9.23 21.04 -3.58
CA ARG A 245 -10.01 21.65 -4.66
C ARG A 245 -9.64 23.11 -4.84
N GLY A 246 -9.52 23.54 -6.09
CA GLY A 246 -9.14 24.90 -6.43
C GLY A 246 -8.92 25.07 -7.93
N PRO A 247 -8.92 26.31 -8.44
CA PRO A 247 -8.63 26.58 -9.84
C PRO A 247 -7.11 26.55 -10.08
N PHE A 248 -6.51 25.36 -10.11
CA PHE A 248 -5.05 25.19 -10.17
C PHE A 248 -4.43 25.52 -11.53
N GLY A 249 -5.24 25.80 -12.55
CA GLY A 249 -4.81 26.14 -13.90
C GLY A 249 -5.32 25.14 -14.92
N THR A 250 -4.54 24.89 -15.97
CA THR A 250 -4.97 24.05 -17.10
C THR A 250 -3.87 23.11 -17.61
N LEU A 251 -4.32 22.03 -18.25
CA LEU A 251 -3.56 21.15 -19.12
C LEU A 251 -4.12 21.29 -20.54
N THR A 252 -3.29 21.60 -21.51
CA THR A 252 -3.69 21.61 -22.92
C THR A 252 -3.22 20.33 -23.60
N LEU A 253 -4.18 19.61 -24.18
CA LEU A 253 -4.00 18.43 -25.02
C LEU A 253 -4.36 18.76 -26.47
N PRO A 254 -4.01 17.91 -27.46
CA PRO A 254 -4.32 18.17 -28.88
C PRO A 254 -5.81 18.39 -29.17
N ASP A 255 -6.69 17.82 -28.35
CA ASP A 255 -8.14 17.90 -28.52
C ASP A 255 -8.79 19.05 -27.74
N GLY A 256 -8.06 19.74 -26.85
CA GLY A 256 -8.56 20.92 -26.14
C GLY A 256 -7.88 21.21 -24.81
N GLU A 257 -8.37 22.27 -24.16
CA GLU A 257 -7.93 22.67 -22.82
C GLU A 257 -8.77 21.97 -21.74
N TYR A 258 -8.09 21.43 -20.73
CA TYR A 258 -8.65 20.78 -19.55
C TYR A 258 -8.30 21.59 -18.31
N LYS A 259 -9.27 21.84 -17.43
CA LYS A 259 -9.10 22.63 -16.21
C LYS A 259 -8.73 21.73 -15.03
N ALA A 260 -7.62 22.05 -14.36
CA ALA A 260 -7.21 21.40 -13.12
C ALA A 260 -8.08 21.92 -11.97
N ALA A 261 -9.05 21.11 -11.54
CA ALA A 261 -10.03 21.49 -10.52
C ALA A 261 -9.74 20.87 -9.14
N GLU A 262 -9.04 19.73 -9.14
CA GLU A 262 -8.78 18.94 -7.95
C GLU A 262 -7.49 18.14 -8.08
N PHE A 263 -6.82 17.92 -6.96
CA PHE A 263 -5.93 16.77 -6.82
C PHE A 263 -6.20 16.00 -5.53
N ARG A 264 -5.88 14.71 -5.54
CA ARG A 264 -6.10 13.80 -4.41
C ARG A 264 -4.95 12.83 -4.22
N PHE A 265 -4.95 12.18 -3.06
CA PHE A 265 -3.91 11.24 -2.67
C PHE A 265 -4.46 9.85 -2.45
N HIS A 266 -3.70 8.86 -2.88
CA HIS A 266 -3.93 7.45 -2.61
C HIS A 266 -2.68 6.84 -1.95
N PHE A 267 -2.89 6.17 -0.82
CA PHE A 267 -1.86 5.40 -0.11
C PHE A 267 -2.47 4.06 0.27
N PRO A 268 -1.95 2.91 -0.23
CA PRO A 268 -0.82 2.71 -1.16
C PRO A 268 -1.06 3.31 -2.58
N PRO A 269 -0.09 3.32 -3.52
CA PRO A 269 -0.37 3.79 -4.89
C PRO A 269 -1.41 2.91 -5.58
N GLU A 270 -2.20 3.50 -6.48
CA GLU A 270 -3.21 2.76 -7.26
C GLU A 270 -2.55 2.08 -8.47
N HIS A 271 -1.78 2.85 -9.25
CA HIS A 271 -0.91 2.29 -10.28
C HIS A 271 0.30 1.61 -9.64
N THR A 272 0.67 0.44 -10.17
CA THR A 272 1.91 -0.23 -9.75
C THR A 272 2.91 -0.21 -10.88
N MET A 273 4.17 0.02 -10.56
CA MET A 273 5.27 -0.05 -11.52
C MET A 273 6.25 -1.14 -11.07
N GLN A 274 6.64 -2.02 -11.99
CA GLN A 274 7.52 -3.13 -11.62
C GLN A 274 8.85 -2.63 -11.06
N GLY A 275 9.18 -3.07 -9.84
CA GLY A 275 10.42 -2.68 -9.15
C GLY A 275 10.39 -1.30 -8.50
N SER A 276 9.25 -0.59 -8.49
CA SER A 276 9.16 0.69 -7.79
C SER A 276 8.96 0.55 -6.28
N GLN A 277 9.45 1.55 -5.53
CA GLN A 277 9.28 1.69 -4.08
C GLN A 277 8.20 2.74 -3.75
N ASP A 278 7.18 2.83 -4.60
CA ASP A 278 6.15 3.86 -4.46
C ASP A 278 5.29 3.58 -3.23
N VAL A 279 5.16 4.58 -2.37
CA VAL A 279 4.35 4.50 -1.14
C VAL A 279 2.95 5.09 -1.33
N GLY A 280 2.76 5.92 -2.36
CA GLY A 280 1.48 6.51 -2.70
C GLY A 280 1.47 7.15 -4.09
N GLU A 281 0.33 7.73 -4.43
CA GLU A 281 0.08 8.39 -5.72
C GLU A 281 -0.66 9.71 -5.48
N LEU A 282 -0.20 10.79 -6.10
CA LEU A 282 -0.92 12.05 -6.23
C LEU A 282 -1.57 12.09 -7.61
N GLN A 283 -2.89 12.19 -7.65
CA GLN A 283 -3.67 12.30 -8.88
C GLN A 283 -4.19 13.72 -9.06
N ILE A 284 -3.82 14.39 -10.14
CA ILE A 284 -4.31 15.72 -10.52
C ILE A 284 -5.37 15.55 -11.61
N ILE A 285 -6.61 15.93 -11.30
CA ILE A 285 -7.79 15.72 -12.14
C ILE A 285 -8.04 16.97 -12.97
N HIS A 286 -8.07 16.77 -14.29
CA HIS A 286 -8.38 17.82 -15.26
C HIS A 286 -9.68 17.52 -16.00
N GLU A 287 -10.57 18.50 -16.05
CA GLU A 287 -11.88 18.39 -16.68
C GLU A 287 -11.96 19.25 -17.95
N ARG A 288 -12.41 18.68 -19.06
CA ARG A 288 -12.65 19.44 -20.28
C ARG A 288 -14.00 20.19 -20.21
N PRO A 289 -14.03 21.54 -20.25
CA PRO A 289 -15.28 22.29 -20.20
C PRO A 289 -16.08 22.16 -21.51
N GLY A 290 -17.38 21.86 -21.41
CA GLY A 290 -18.35 22.09 -22.49
C GLY A 290 -18.23 21.21 -23.74
N GLY A 291 -17.62 20.03 -23.66
CA GLY A 291 -17.59 19.06 -24.78
C GLY A 291 -18.90 18.26 -24.92
N ALA A 292 -19.23 17.85 -26.15
CA ALA A 292 -20.33 16.90 -26.42
C ALA A 292 -20.10 15.50 -25.80
N LYS A 293 -18.88 15.23 -25.35
CA LYS A 293 -18.48 14.12 -24.48
C LYS A 293 -17.62 14.74 -23.36
N PRO A 294 -18.04 14.74 -22.09
CA PRO A 294 -17.15 15.13 -21.00
C PRO A 294 -15.94 14.18 -21.00
N GLY A 295 -14.73 14.71 -20.89
CA GLY A 295 -13.49 13.94 -20.90
C GLY A 295 -12.63 14.33 -19.71
N LEU A 296 -11.98 13.33 -19.10
CA LEU A 296 -11.06 13.53 -17.99
C LEU A 296 -9.63 13.23 -18.43
N ALA A 297 -8.69 14.07 -18.01
CA ALA A 297 -7.27 13.80 -18.08
C ALA A 297 -6.71 13.81 -16.66
N ILE A 298 -6.10 12.69 -16.25
CA ILE A 298 -5.52 12.55 -14.91
C ILE A 298 -4.01 12.40 -15.03
N ILE A 299 -3.30 13.33 -14.38
CA ILE A 299 -1.86 13.24 -14.19
C ILE A 299 -1.61 12.54 -12.87
N SER A 300 -0.91 11.40 -12.90
CA SER A 300 -0.54 10.63 -11.73
C SER A 300 0.95 10.81 -11.44
N ILE A 301 1.27 11.34 -10.27
CA ILE A 301 2.63 11.50 -9.76
C ILE A 301 2.88 10.44 -8.70
N ARG A 302 3.93 9.64 -8.92
CA ARG A 302 4.35 8.59 -7.99
C ARG A 302 4.98 9.24 -6.75
N LEU A 303 4.69 8.73 -5.56
CA LEU A 303 5.25 9.24 -4.31
C LEU A 303 6.18 8.20 -3.68
N ILE A 304 7.39 8.61 -3.31
CA ILE A 304 8.39 7.77 -2.62
C ILE A 304 8.80 8.38 -1.28
N VAL A 305 9.16 7.56 -0.31
CA VAL A 305 9.72 8.08 0.96
C VAL A 305 11.18 8.47 0.73
N ALA A 306 11.46 9.77 0.81
CA ALA A 306 12.80 10.32 0.67
C ALA A 306 12.91 11.69 1.36
N ILE A 307 14.09 12.32 1.29
CA ILE A 307 14.28 13.69 1.75
C ILE A 307 13.49 14.62 0.83
N VAL A 308 12.50 15.32 1.39
CA VAL A 308 11.65 16.25 0.64
C VAL A 308 12.35 17.59 0.47
N GLU A 309 12.38 18.09 -0.76
CA GLU A 309 12.84 19.45 -1.06
C GLU A 309 11.99 20.50 -0.35
N GLU A 310 12.56 21.67 -0.07
CA GLU A 310 11.87 22.70 0.72
C GLU A 310 10.57 23.19 0.06
N ALA A 311 10.57 23.37 -1.27
CA ALA A 311 9.39 23.80 -2.01
C ALA A 311 8.25 22.76 -1.95
N GLN A 312 8.57 21.48 -2.20
CA GLN A 312 7.61 20.37 -2.11
C GLN A 312 7.13 20.18 -0.67
N LYS A 313 8.02 20.31 0.32
CA LYS A 313 7.68 20.24 1.75
C LYS A 313 6.66 21.32 2.14
N ASN A 314 6.86 22.54 1.63
CA ASN A 314 5.93 23.66 1.85
C ASN A 314 4.57 23.38 1.19
N PHE A 315 4.55 22.84 -0.03
CA PHE A 315 3.32 22.41 -0.69
C PHE A 315 2.50 21.46 0.19
N PHE A 316 3.09 20.35 0.66
CA PHE A 316 2.41 19.39 1.53
C PHE A 316 1.95 20.02 2.86
N THR A 317 2.78 20.88 3.45
CA THR A 317 2.44 21.57 4.70
C THR A 317 1.25 22.52 4.53
N ASN A 318 1.14 23.19 3.38
CA ASN A 318 0.07 24.15 3.09
C ASN A 318 -1.31 23.49 2.95
N ILE A 319 -1.34 22.20 2.58
CA ILE A 319 -2.56 21.39 2.50
C ILE A 319 -2.80 20.53 3.75
N GLY A 320 -2.05 20.77 4.83
CA GLY A 320 -2.32 20.21 6.16
C GLY A 320 -1.53 18.95 6.52
N PHE A 321 -0.58 18.51 5.70
CA PHE A 321 0.28 17.37 6.03
C PHE A 321 1.46 17.80 6.94
N GLY A 322 1.91 16.88 7.80
CA GLY A 322 3.13 17.04 8.60
C GLY A 322 2.90 17.28 10.10
N LYS A 323 4.00 17.27 10.87
CA LYS A 323 3.98 17.26 12.34
C LYS A 323 3.24 18.46 12.93
N GLY A 324 2.22 18.20 13.74
CA GLY A 324 1.41 19.23 14.41
C GLY A 324 0.39 19.93 13.50
N ARG A 325 0.17 19.43 12.28
CA ARG A 325 -0.91 19.84 11.38
C ARG A 325 -2.03 18.80 11.41
N VAL A 326 -3.25 19.24 11.15
CA VAL A 326 -4.45 18.41 11.22
C VAL A 326 -5.13 18.46 9.87
N LEU A 327 -5.20 17.31 9.20
CA LEU A 327 -6.06 17.09 8.06
C LEU A 327 -7.53 17.08 8.52
N PRO A 328 -8.49 17.49 7.67
CA PRO A 328 -9.89 17.50 8.07
C PRO A 328 -10.40 16.09 8.40
N GLY A 329 -11.24 15.98 9.43
CA GLY A 329 -12.10 14.82 9.60
C GLY A 329 -13.27 14.84 8.62
N ARG A 330 -14.04 13.74 8.52
CA ARG A 330 -15.14 13.60 7.54
C ARG A 330 -16.25 14.64 7.63
N THR A 331 -16.39 15.33 8.76
CA THR A 331 -17.43 16.34 9.01
C THR A 331 -16.93 17.78 8.84
N ALA A 332 -15.65 17.97 8.50
CA ALA A 332 -15.01 19.28 8.41
C ALA A 332 -14.34 19.49 7.06
N GLN A 333 -14.24 20.74 6.64
CA GLN A 333 -13.41 21.17 5.51
C GLN A 333 -12.43 22.23 6.01
N LEU A 334 -11.23 22.26 5.44
CA LEU A 334 -10.22 23.27 5.74
C LEU A 334 -9.95 24.11 4.50
N GLU A 335 -9.64 25.39 4.69
CA GLU A 335 -9.08 26.22 3.63
C GLU A 335 -7.58 26.37 3.85
N SER A 336 -6.80 26.24 2.77
CA SER A 336 -5.36 26.48 2.80
C SER A 336 -5.08 27.92 3.22
N LYS A 337 -4.21 28.12 4.21
CA LYS A 337 -3.81 29.48 4.66
C LYS A 337 -2.73 30.12 3.80
N GLN A 338 -2.06 29.31 2.99
CA GLN A 338 -0.97 29.70 2.11
C GLN A 338 -1.25 29.16 0.72
N ALA A 339 -0.61 29.75 -0.29
CA ALA A 339 -0.76 29.30 -1.66
C ALA A 339 -0.31 27.85 -1.84
N VAL A 340 -1.17 27.08 -2.50
CA VAL A 340 -0.91 25.72 -2.98
C VAL A 340 -0.54 25.84 -4.46
N ASP A 341 0.70 25.50 -4.80
CA ASP A 341 1.24 25.65 -6.16
C ASP A 341 1.70 24.30 -6.71
N LEU A 342 1.07 23.82 -7.78
CA LEU A 342 1.46 22.58 -8.46
C LEU A 342 2.74 22.71 -9.27
N ASN A 343 3.21 23.93 -9.55
CA ASN A 343 4.48 24.15 -10.28
C ASN A 343 5.71 23.71 -9.48
N VAL A 344 5.57 23.35 -8.20
CA VAL A 344 6.67 22.73 -7.43
C VAL A 344 7.10 21.37 -7.97
N PHE A 345 6.27 20.73 -8.80
CA PHE A 345 6.55 19.45 -9.46
C PHE A 345 7.00 19.63 -10.92
N ARG A 346 7.61 20.78 -11.26
CA ARG A 346 7.93 21.11 -12.67
C ARG A 346 8.87 20.10 -13.31
N ASP A 347 9.82 19.57 -12.56
CA ASP A 347 10.80 18.62 -13.10
C ASP A 347 10.10 17.32 -13.51
N GLU A 348 9.18 16.83 -12.69
CA GLU A 348 8.34 15.67 -13.00
C GLU A 348 7.35 15.97 -14.13
N LEU A 349 6.72 17.16 -14.10
CA LEU A 349 5.81 17.67 -15.13
C LEU A 349 6.50 18.02 -16.46
N THR A 350 7.82 17.84 -16.58
CA THR A 350 8.57 17.96 -17.84
C THR A 350 9.31 16.68 -18.22
N GLY A 351 9.15 15.62 -17.41
CA GLY A 351 9.79 14.32 -17.59
C GLY A 351 9.10 13.40 -18.61
N SER A 352 9.44 12.11 -18.54
CA SER A 352 8.78 11.07 -19.32
C SER A 352 7.49 10.62 -18.63
N TYR A 353 6.52 10.11 -19.38
CA TYR A 353 5.27 9.59 -18.82
C TYR A 353 4.78 8.36 -19.58
N TYR A 354 3.96 7.57 -18.90
CA TYR A 354 3.21 6.46 -19.45
C TYR A 354 1.76 6.90 -19.71
N HIS A 355 1.20 6.52 -20.85
CA HIS A 355 -0.15 6.91 -21.25
C HIS A 355 -1.00 5.70 -21.63
N TYR A 356 -2.25 5.69 -21.17
CA TYR A 356 -3.28 4.77 -21.63
C TYR A 356 -4.69 5.36 -21.40
N GLN A 357 -5.68 4.83 -22.14
CA GLN A 357 -7.09 5.13 -21.89
C GLN A 357 -7.67 4.15 -20.87
N GLY A 358 -8.33 4.69 -19.86
CA GLY A 358 -8.80 3.93 -18.72
C GLY A 358 -10.08 4.49 -18.09
N SER A 359 -10.25 4.18 -16.81
CA SER A 359 -11.42 4.57 -16.03
C SER A 359 -11.07 5.45 -14.85
N LEU A 360 -12.10 5.99 -14.19
CA LEU A 360 -11.98 6.39 -12.79
C LEU A 360 -11.61 5.18 -11.93
N THR A 361 -10.83 5.40 -10.89
CA THR A 361 -10.41 4.37 -9.92
C THR A 361 -11.33 4.26 -8.71
N LEU A 362 -12.41 5.05 -8.69
CA LEU A 362 -13.52 4.93 -7.75
C LEU A 362 -14.82 4.65 -8.48
N PRO A 363 -15.83 4.08 -7.81
CA PRO A 363 -17.16 3.90 -8.37
C PRO A 363 -17.73 5.20 -8.94
N PRO A 364 -18.35 5.13 -10.12
CA PRO A 364 -18.83 3.94 -10.82
C PRO A 364 -17.78 3.45 -11.83
N CYS A 365 -16.53 3.89 -11.75
CA CYS A 365 -15.45 3.47 -12.64
C CYS A 365 -15.69 3.73 -14.14
N LEU A 366 -16.16 4.93 -14.49
CA LEU A 366 -16.42 5.31 -15.90
C LEU A 366 -15.15 5.28 -16.75
N GLU A 367 -15.19 4.58 -17.89
CA GLU A 367 -14.10 4.41 -18.86
C GLU A 367 -13.96 5.63 -19.80
N GLN A 368 -13.66 6.80 -19.22
CA GLN A 368 -13.59 8.08 -19.93
C GLN A 368 -12.36 8.92 -19.50
N VAL A 369 -11.30 8.23 -19.08
CA VAL A 369 -10.10 8.87 -18.50
C VAL A 369 -8.87 8.64 -19.38
N HIS A 370 -8.20 9.74 -19.73
CA HIS A 370 -6.84 9.73 -20.24
C HIS A 370 -5.87 9.73 -19.06
N TRP A 371 -5.18 8.62 -18.84
CA TRP A 371 -4.18 8.51 -17.77
C TRP A 371 -2.80 8.91 -18.28
N TYR A 372 -2.10 9.74 -17.51
CA TYR A 372 -0.70 10.09 -17.72
C TYR A 372 0.07 9.87 -16.42
N ILE A 373 0.82 8.79 -16.34
CA ILE A 373 1.60 8.41 -15.15
C ILE A 373 3.02 8.89 -15.36
N LEU A 374 3.43 9.88 -14.57
CA LEU A 374 4.78 10.43 -14.67
C LEU A 374 5.81 9.37 -14.25
N GLU A 375 6.92 9.29 -14.99
CA GLU A 375 7.98 8.32 -14.72
C GLU A 375 8.76 8.70 -13.46
N ASP A 376 9.08 9.98 -13.28
CA ASP A 376 9.87 10.46 -12.15
C ASP A 376 8.98 10.64 -10.90
N PRO A 377 9.36 10.07 -9.75
CA PRO A 377 8.59 10.17 -8.51
C PRO A 377 8.93 11.44 -7.72
N VAL A 378 7.98 11.88 -6.90
CA VAL A 378 8.13 12.96 -5.91
C VAL A 378 8.41 12.39 -4.53
N ALA A 379 9.31 13.03 -3.78
CA ALA A 379 9.59 12.68 -2.40
C ALA A 379 8.47 13.15 -1.44
N ILE A 380 8.02 12.26 -0.56
CA ILE A 380 7.14 12.58 0.57
C ILE A 380 7.81 12.19 1.90
N GLY A 381 7.65 13.04 2.91
CA GLY A 381 8.24 12.81 4.23
C GLY A 381 7.40 11.83 5.04
N VAL A 382 8.05 11.02 5.87
CA VAL A 382 7.37 10.01 6.73
C VAL A 382 6.25 10.63 7.58
N ASN A 383 6.50 11.78 8.21
CA ASN A 383 5.48 12.47 9.02
C ASN A 383 4.22 12.86 8.22
N MET A 384 4.36 13.09 6.92
CA MET A 384 3.25 13.41 6.03
C MET A 384 2.45 12.14 5.72
N LEU A 385 3.13 11.03 5.40
CA LEU A 385 2.51 9.72 5.23
C LEU A 385 1.74 9.26 6.48
N GLU A 386 2.35 9.39 7.66
CA GLU A 386 1.73 9.10 8.96
C GLU A 386 0.44 9.92 9.20
N SER A 387 0.48 11.23 8.87
CA SER A 387 -0.69 12.10 9.02
C SER A 387 -1.87 11.62 8.16
N PHE A 388 -1.59 11.02 7.01
CA PHE A 388 -2.60 10.43 6.13
C PHE A 388 -3.13 9.09 6.65
N LYS A 389 -2.22 8.17 7.02
CA LYS A 389 -2.58 6.83 7.54
C LYS A 389 -3.48 6.90 8.77
N ALA A 390 -3.36 7.95 9.59
CA ALA A 390 -4.25 8.19 10.72
C ALA A 390 -5.73 8.40 10.32
N LEU A 391 -6.00 8.86 9.09
CA LEU A 391 -7.36 9.08 8.57
C LEU A 391 -7.86 7.93 7.70
N PHE A 392 -6.95 7.24 7.01
CA PHE A 392 -7.22 6.10 6.13
C PHE A 392 -6.37 4.91 6.58
N PRO A 393 -6.83 4.16 7.59
CA PRO A 393 -6.11 2.97 8.06
C PRO A 393 -6.14 1.86 7.00
N ASP A 394 -5.32 0.83 7.21
CA ASP A 394 -5.14 -0.26 6.26
C ASP A 394 -6.47 -0.92 5.81
N PRO A 395 -6.59 -1.31 4.52
CA PRO A 395 -5.55 -1.36 3.49
C PRO A 395 -5.30 0.01 2.81
N GLY A 396 -5.79 1.10 3.39
CA GLY A 396 -5.66 2.44 2.84
C GLY A 396 -6.86 2.79 1.96
N ASN A 397 -6.63 3.65 0.98
CA ASN A 397 -7.71 4.22 0.16
C ASN A 397 -7.53 3.99 -1.34
N SER A 398 -7.12 2.78 -1.72
CA SER A 398 -6.62 2.51 -3.07
C SER A 398 -7.31 1.30 -3.69
N ARG A 399 -7.73 1.45 -4.96
CA ARG A 399 -8.28 0.34 -5.74
C ARG A 399 -7.14 -0.57 -6.23
N PRO A 400 -7.29 -1.90 -6.16
CA PRO A 400 -6.33 -2.82 -6.76
C PRO A 400 -6.18 -2.63 -8.27
N VAL A 401 -5.04 -3.04 -8.84
CA VAL A 401 -4.82 -3.05 -10.29
C VAL A 401 -5.84 -3.92 -11.02
N GLN A 402 -6.30 -3.41 -12.15
CA GLN A 402 -7.27 -4.01 -13.05
C GLN A 402 -6.55 -4.61 -14.27
N PRO A 403 -7.14 -5.61 -14.94
CA PRO A 403 -6.56 -6.20 -16.14
C PRO A 403 -6.32 -5.17 -17.24
N LEU A 404 -5.13 -5.21 -17.86
CA LEU A 404 -4.83 -4.33 -19.00
C LEU A 404 -5.69 -4.68 -20.23
N ASN A 405 -6.09 -5.96 -20.38
CA ASN A 405 -6.78 -6.51 -21.54
C ASN A 405 -6.01 -6.19 -22.83
N ASP A 406 -6.70 -5.82 -23.91
CA ASP A 406 -6.09 -5.53 -25.21
C ASP A 406 -5.49 -4.10 -25.31
N ARG A 407 -5.52 -3.33 -24.21
CA ARG A 407 -4.99 -1.96 -24.21
C ARG A 407 -3.47 -1.96 -24.24
N ARG A 408 -2.91 -0.94 -24.88
CA ARG A 408 -1.48 -0.68 -24.91
C ARG A 408 -1.16 0.47 -23.96
N ILE A 409 -0.05 0.32 -23.25
CA ILE A 409 0.57 1.44 -22.55
C ILE A 409 1.62 2.02 -23.49
N LEU A 410 1.59 3.34 -23.67
CA LEU A 410 2.54 4.10 -24.46
C LEU A 410 3.53 4.81 -23.53
N LYS A 411 4.80 4.94 -23.93
CA LYS A 411 5.79 5.77 -23.22
C LYS A 411 6.20 6.95 -24.09
N SER A 412 5.97 8.14 -23.56
CA SER A 412 6.22 9.42 -24.24
C SER A 412 7.04 10.36 -23.36
N ARG A 413 7.51 11.46 -23.95
CA ARG A 413 8.15 12.58 -23.25
C ARG A 413 7.35 13.85 -23.46
N ILE A 414 7.39 14.74 -22.49
CA ILE A 414 6.78 16.06 -22.61
C ILE A 414 7.68 16.92 -23.50
N ALA A 415 7.21 17.27 -24.70
CA ALA A 415 8.00 18.09 -25.61
C ALA A 415 8.15 19.50 -25.03
N LEU A 416 9.40 19.92 -24.78
CA LEU A 416 9.68 21.29 -24.36
C LEU A 416 9.42 22.25 -25.53
N PRO A 417 8.93 23.49 -25.28
CA PRO A 417 8.52 24.44 -26.33
C PRO A 417 9.57 24.81 -27.40
N ASN A 418 10.82 24.37 -27.27
CA ASN A 418 11.93 24.71 -28.17
C ASN A 418 12.45 23.54 -29.02
N GLU A 419 11.83 22.36 -29.03
CA GLU A 419 12.33 21.19 -29.79
C GLU A 419 11.91 21.14 -31.28
N PHE A 420 11.42 22.23 -31.85
CA PHE A 420 11.38 22.38 -33.31
C PHE A 420 12.05 23.67 -33.77
N PRO A 421 13.14 23.53 -34.53
CA PRO A 421 13.23 24.25 -35.79
C PRO A 421 13.54 23.29 -36.94
N GLY A 422 12.70 23.37 -37.97
CA GLY A 422 12.97 22.74 -39.26
C GLY A 422 14.35 23.16 -39.78
N ALA A 423 15.21 22.16 -40.00
CA ALA A 423 16.38 22.27 -40.84
C ALA A 423 16.32 21.15 -41.86
N VAL A 424 15.80 21.49 -43.04
CA VAL A 424 15.95 20.69 -44.26
C VAL A 424 17.44 20.45 -44.47
N ASP A 425 17.83 19.18 -44.52
CA ASP A 425 19.18 18.74 -44.88
C ASP A 425 19.58 19.34 -46.24
N ARG A 426 20.45 20.34 -46.20
CA ARG A 426 21.29 20.72 -47.32
C ARG A 426 22.72 20.86 -46.81
N ARG A 427 23.48 19.79 -46.94
CA ARG A 427 24.95 19.84 -47.00
C ARG A 427 25.39 20.96 -47.95
N PRO A 428 26.45 21.70 -47.62
CA PRO A 428 27.70 21.37 -48.30
C PRO A 428 28.99 21.54 -47.47
N ALA A 429 29.94 20.67 -47.84
CA ALA A 429 31.40 20.81 -47.94
C ALA A 429 32.27 21.40 -46.80
N ARG A 430 33.23 20.57 -46.40
CA ARG A 430 34.48 20.87 -45.67
C ARG A 430 35.23 22.10 -46.20
N VAL A 431 35.80 22.90 -45.29
CA VAL A 431 37.13 23.51 -45.43
C VAL A 431 37.82 23.58 -44.05
N ASP A 432 39.13 23.36 -44.07
CA ASP A 432 40.07 23.10 -42.98
C ASP A 432 40.51 24.31 -42.10
N ALA A 433 40.92 23.93 -40.88
CA ALA A 433 42.12 24.34 -40.13
C ALA A 433 42.38 25.78 -39.59
N ARG A 434 42.43 25.81 -38.25
CA ARG A 434 43.50 26.33 -37.35
C ARG A 434 43.49 27.80 -36.84
N PRO A 435 44.10 28.06 -35.66
CA PRO A 435 43.61 29.01 -34.65
C PRO A 435 44.55 30.19 -34.35
N VAL A 436 44.04 31.35 -33.88
CA VAL A 436 44.86 32.40 -33.24
C VAL A 436 44.07 33.24 -32.19
N ARG A 437 44.66 33.29 -30.99
CA ARG A 437 44.73 34.26 -29.87
C ARG A 437 43.91 35.57 -29.84
N GLU A 438 43.48 35.90 -28.61
CA GLU A 438 43.01 37.21 -28.09
C GLU A 438 43.93 38.41 -28.40
N PRO A 439 43.41 39.66 -28.30
CA PRO A 439 43.77 40.45 -27.11
C PRO A 439 42.68 41.40 -26.53
N ARG A 440 42.94 41.76 -25.28
CA ARG A 440 42.29 42.73 -24.35
C ARG A 440 42.26 44.20 -24.83
N GLN A 441 41.32 45.00 -24.30
CA GLN A 441 41.45 46.37 -23.69
C GLN A 441 40.04 46.98 -23.49
N SER A 442 39.54 47.24 -22.27
CA SER A 442 39.76 48.35 -21.31
C SER A 442 39.33 49.76 -21.78
N VAL A 443 38.24 50.31 -21.22
CA VAL A 443 37.96 51.76 -21.17
C VAL A 443 37.32 52.13 -19.82
N ARG A 444 37.93 53.09 -19.14
CA ARG A 444 37.41 53.85 -17.96
C ARG A 444 36.63 55.07 -18.44
N LEU A 445 35.68 55.57 -17.64
CA LEU A 445 35.41 57.01 -17.51
C LEU A 445 34.63 57.32 -16.21
N ASP A 446 34.93 58.50 -15.66
CA ASP A 446 34.74 58.93 -14.27
C ASP A 446 33.36 59.53 -13.91
N ARG A 447 33.15 59.54 -12.59
CA ARG A 447 32.08 60.09 -11.71
C ARG A 447 32.02 61.65 -11.73
N GLN A 448 31.05 62.45 -11.23
CA GLN A 448 29.99 62.44 -10.17
C GLN A 448 29.21 63.83 -10.26
N PRO A 449 28.33 64.37 -9.32
CA PRO A 449 28.13 64.07 -7.88
C PRO A 449 26.69 64.21 -7.21
N VAL A 450 26.59 63.65 -5.98
CA VAL A 450 25.73 63.91 -4.75
C VAL A 450 24.18 63.65 -4.79
N ARG A 451 23.49 63.00 -3.82
CA ARG A 451 23.40 63.30 -2.36
C ARG A 451 22.50 62.30 -1.57
N GLY A 452 22.97 61.85 -0.38
CA GLY A 452 22.21 61.35 0.81
C GLY A 452 21.74 59.88 0.80
N SER A 453 21.90 59.04 1.82
CA SER A 453 22.47 59.19 3.18
C SER A 453 22.63 57.80 3.85
N GLN A 454 23.85 57.56 4.37
CA GLN A 454 24.21 56.79 5.56
C GLN A 454 24.00 55.26 5.61
N GLU A 455 25.00 54.55 5.09
CA GLU A 455 25.40 53.21 5.51
C GLU A 455 26.69 53.35 6.36
N PHE A 456 26.75 52.70 7.53
CA PHE A 456 27.95 52.69 8.38
C PHE A 456 29.00 51.75 7.79
N ALA A 457 30.16 52.30 7.44
CA ALA A 457 31.29 51.60 6.83
C ALA A 457 32.12 50.76 7.83
N ARG A 458 32.68 49.64 7.32
CA ARG A 458 34.02 49.14 7.70
C ARG A 458 34.85 48.86 6.44
N GLN A 459 36.16 49.03 6.58
CA GLN A 459 37.17 49.30 5.55
C GLN A 459 37.49 48.11 4.60
N PRO A 460 38.05 48.38 3.39
CA PRO A 460 38.45 47.35 2.44
C PRO A 460 39.79 46.72 2.85
N GLY A 461 39.80 45.39 2.95
CA GLY A 461 40.99 44.57 3.20
C GLY A 461 42.02 44.68 2.08
N SER A 462 43.28 44.59 2.48
CA SER A 462 44.50 44.63 1.68
C SER A 462 44.54 43.56 0.57
N ASN A 463 45.19 43.90 -0.55
CA ASN A 463 45.41 43.05 -1.72
C ASN A 463 46.39 41.86 -1.49
N ASP A 464 46.55 41.39 -0.26
CA ASP A 464 47.44 40.28 0.13
C ASP A 464 46.73 39.17 0.93
N ASP A 465 45.39 39.21 1.03
CA ASP A 465 44.65 38.16 1.74
C ASP A 465 44.53 36.88 0.89
N PRO A 466 44.88 35.70 1.42
CA PRO A 466 44.93 34.46 0.64
C PRO A 466 43.55 33.95 0.21
N TYR A 467 42.45 34.46 0.79
CA TYR A 467 41.10 34.03 0.48
C TYR A 467 40.06 35.17 0.52
N ASP A 468 39.24 35.25 -0.52
CA ASP A 468 38.04 36.09 -0.56
C ASP A 468 36.87 35.39 0.16
N CYS A 469 36.49 35.90 1.33
CA CYS A 469 35.47 35.34 2.22
C CYS A 469 34.02 35.70 1.85
N ASP A 470 33.80 36.48 0.79
CA ASP A 470 32.47 36.74 0.26
C ASP A 470 32.14 35.86 -0.95
N ALA A 471 33.16 35.48 -1.73
CA ALA A 471 33.02 34.56 -2.85
C ALA A 471 32.55 33.15 -2.41
N GLY A 472 31.30 32.81 -2.76
CA GLY A 472 30.68 31.51 -2.44
C GLY A 472 30.16 31.40 -1.01
N LEU A 473 29.97 32.51 -0.29
CA LEU A 473 29.54 32.52 1.11
C LEU A 473 28.17 31.84 1.33
N LEU A 474 27.23 31.90 0.38
CA LEU A 474 25.90 31.26 0.50
C LEU A 474 25.97 29.72 0.62
N HIS A 475 26.97 29.09 0.00
CA HIS A 475 27.17 27.63 0.01
C HIS A 475 28.52 27.24 0.62
N TRP A 476 29.07 28.11 1.48
CA TRP A 476 30.43 27.99 2.02
C TRP A 476 30.72 26.62 2.65
N ARG A 477 29.70 25.99 3.25
CA ARG A 477 29.79 24.66 3.90
C ARG A 477 30.23 23.56 2.94
N GLN A 478 29.77 23.59 1.69
CA GLN A 478 30.10 22.58 0.68
C GLN A 478 31.15 23.09 -0.32
N GLY A 479 31.09 24.39 -0.67
CA GLY A 479 31.92 24.98 -1.72
C GLY A 479 33.27 25.54 -1.28
N TRP A 480 33.50 25.81 0.01
CA TRP A 480 34.81 26.29 0.47
C TRP A 480 35.74 25.17 0.89
N SER A 481 37.01 25.30 0.51
CA SER A 481 38.08 24.46 1.02
C SER A 481 38.27 24.67 2.53
N ARG A 482 38.79 23.65 3.21
CA ARG A 482 38.98 23.67 4.67
C ARG A 482 39.86 24.83 5.15
N THR A 483 40.91 25.16 4.41
CA THR A 483 41.80 26.28 4.70
C THR A 483 41.11 27.64 4.55
N LYS A 484 40.27 27.80 3.51
CA LYS A 484 39.45 28.99 3.31
C LYS A 484 38.45 29.19 4.45
N LYS A 485 37.78 28.12 4.89
CA LYS A 485 36.82 28.14 6.02
C LYS A 485 37.45 28.64 7.31
N ASN A 486 38.58 28.06 7.68
CA ASN A 486 39.27 28.43 8.93
C ASN A 486 39.76 29.87 8.88
N TRP A 487 40.43 30.26 7.78
CA TRP A 487 40.96 31.61 7.64
C TRP A 487 39.86 32.67 7.66
N CYS A 488 38.78 32.46 6.90
CA CYS A 488 37.63 33.37 6.85
C CYS A 488 36.88 33.46 8.18
N CYS A 489 36.75 32.35 8.91
CA CYS A 489 36.13 32.35 10.23
C CYS A 489 36.97 33.17 11.24
N ASP A 490 38.29 32.98 11.26
CA ASP A 490 39.18 33.65 12.21
C ASP A 490 39.34 35.15 11.94
N HIS A 491 39.41 35.56 10.66
CA HIS A 491 39.77 36.93 10.28
C HIS A 491 38.57 37.81 9.95
N THR A 492 37.49 37.23 9.43
CA THR A 492 36.30 37.99 8.99
C THR A 492 35.02 37.59 9.72
N ARG A 493 35.06 36.52 10.53
CA ARG A 493 33.90 35.95 11.25
C ARG A 493 32.77 35.48 10.32
N LYS A 494 33.08 35.27 9.04
CA LYS A 494 32.16 34.72 8.04
C LYS A 494 32.46 33.23 7.83
N GLY A 495 31.42 32.42 7.75
CA GLY A 495 31.56 30.96 7.59
C GLY A 495 32.07 30.22 8.83
N CYS A 496 31.62 30.62 10.03
CA CYS A 496 31.92 29.92 11.29
C CYS A 496 30.81 28.96 11.73
N SER A 497 31.16 27.85 12.39
CA SER A 497 30.24 27.03 13.20
C SER A 497 30.51 27.29 14.69
N HIS A 498 29.50 27.68 15.47
CA HIS A 498 29.67 28.38 16.75
C HIS A 498 29.98 27.52 18.01
N TYR A 499 30.29 26.22 17.91
CA TYR A 499 30.47 25.37 19.11
C TYR A 499 31.94 24.97 19.34
N THR A 500 32.43 25.16 20.57
CA THR A 500 33.77 24.73 21.04
C THR A 500 33.67 23.39 21.79
N CYS A 501 34.42 22.38 21.34
CA CYS A 501 34.32 20.99 21.84
C CYS A 501 35.51 20.56 22.74
N GLU A 502 36.31 21.52 23.21
CA GLU A 502 37.60 21.26 23.89
C GLU A 502 37.48 21.09 25.41
N ASP A 503 36.42 21.61 26.05
CA ASP A 503 36.22 21.49 27.51
C ASP A 503 35.33 20.30 27.88
N THR A 504 35.94 19.15 28.11
CA THR A 504 35.25 17.89 28.45
C THR A 504 35.02 17.69 29.95
N THR A 505 35.37 18.67 30.78
CA THR A 505 35.37 18.51 32.24
C THR A 505 33.98 18.58 32.86
N ASN A 506 32.98 19.07 32.12
CA ASN A 506 31.59 19.16 32.57
C ASN A 506 30.57 18.92 31.43
N LEU A 507 30.52 17.72 30.87
CA LEU A 507 29.62 17.34 29.76
C LEU A 507 28.11 17.48 30.09
N ALA A 508 27.76 17.47 31.37
CA ALA A 508 26.39 17.61 31.84
C ALA A 508 25.82 19.03 31.62
N SER A 509 26.68 20.05 31.56
CA SER A 509 26.26 21.45 31.36
C SER A 509 26.03 21.81 29.89
N TRP A 510 26.42 20.94 28.95
CA TRP A 510 26.26 21.19 27.53
C TRP A 510 24.76 21.23 27.15
N GLY A 511 24.41 22.00 26.13
CA GLY A 511 23.07 21.95 25.51
C GLY A 511 22.94 20.75 24.54
N PRO A 512 21.71 20.32 24.17
CA PRO A 512 21.50 19.23 23.21
C PRO A 512 22.20 19.46 21.87
N GLU A 513 22.10 20.67 21.31
CA GLU A 513 22.71 21.01 20.01
C GLU A 513 24.24 21.01 20.03
N GLN A 514 24.85 21.39 21.16
CA GLN A 514 26.31 21.34 21.33
C GLN A 514 26.79 19.89 21.48
N ARG A 515 26.03 19.04 22.18
CA ARG A 515 26.33 17.61 22.30
C ARG A 515 26.26 16.89 20.97
N ASP A 516 25.23 17.14 20.17
CA ASP A 516 25.06 16.52 18.85
C ASP A 516 26.19 16.94 17.90
N PHE A 517 26.51 18.24 17.86
CA PHE A 517 27.61 18.75 17.02
C PHE A 517 28.98 18.20 17.43
N CYS A 518 29.32 18.22 18.72
CA CYS A 518 30.63 17.76 19.21
C CYS A 518 30.77 16.23 19.16
N CYS A 519 29.67 15.48 19.34
CA CYS A 519 29.65 14.04 19.17
C CYS A 519 29.86 13.64 17.70
N GLU A 520 29.14 14.27 16.76
CA GLU A 520 29.22 13.94 15.34
C GLU A 520 30.56 14.32 14.70
N LYS A 521 31.13 15.48 15.07
CA LYS A 521 32.32 16.03 14.40
C LYS A 521 33.65 15.73 15.08
N HIS A 522 33.63 15.51 16.40
CA HIS A 522 34.84 15.34 17.20
C HIS A 522 34.81 14.08 18.08
N SER A 523 33.70 13.35 18.13
CA SER A 523 33.52 12.14 18.96
C SER A 523 33.72 12.39 20.46
N VAL A 524 33.37 13.60 20.93
CA VAL A 524 33.49 14.02 22.33
C VAL A 524 32.11 14.45 22.84
N GLY A 525 31.72 13.99 24.04
CA GLY A 525 30.44 14.34 24.67
C GLY A 525 29.23 13.50 24.24
N CYS A 526 29.46 12.38 23.56
CA CYS A 526 28.42 11.41 23.20
C CYS A 526 27.82 10.76 24.46
N ALA A 527 26.49 10.77 24.59
CA ALA A 527 25.81 10.09 25.68
C ALA A 527 25.81 8.58 25.43
N PHE A 528 26.45 7.80 26.31
CA PHE A 528 26.16 6.37 26.42
C PHE A 528 24.83 6.22 27.17
N ILE A 529 23.76 5.87 26.45
CA ILE A 529 22.53 5.32 27.01
C ILE A 529 22.21 4.05 26.23
N GLU A 530 22.13 2.92 26.93
CA GLU A 530 21.52 1.69 26.41
C GLU A 530 20.03 1.93 26.16
N VAL A 531 19.54 1.69 24.94
CA VAL A 531 18.73 0.54 24.52
C VAL A 531 18.29 0.78 23.06
N ASN A 532 18.72 -0.12 22.19
CA ASN A 532 18.18 -0.37 20.85
C ASN A 532 16.72 -0.84 21.00
N ASP A 533 15.72 -0.07 20.54
CA ASP A 533 14.35 -0.57 20.43
C ASP A 533 13.83 -0.26 19.02
N TRP A 534 13.91 -1.25 18.14
CA TRP A 534 13.32 -1.19 16.81
C TRP A 534 11.83 -1.48 16.90
N SER A 535 11.02 -0.98 15.98
CA SER A 535 9.56 -1.20 16.00
C SER A 535 9.02 -1.52 14.61
N TYR A 536 7.93 -2.28 14.56
CA TYR A 536 7.15 -2.52 13.34
C TYR A 536 6.42 -1.26 12.82
N ALA A 537 6.47 -0.15 13.57
CA ALA A 537 5.96 1.14 13.10
C ALA A 537 6.75 1.71 11.92
N GLU A 538 8.06 1.45 11.85
CA GLU A 538 8.92 2.01 10.81
C GLU A 538 9.93 0.98 10.26
N PRO A 539 9.49 -0.15 9.67
CA PRO A 539 10.40 -1.19 9.19
C PRO A 539 11.40 -0.71 8.13
N ASP A 540 11.02 0.31 7.36
CA ASP A 540 11.89 0.94 6.35
C ASP A 540 13.09 1.68 6.97
N LYS A 541 13.05 1.99 8.27
CA LYS A 541 14.17 2.62 8.97
C LYS A 541 15.13 1.61 9.60
N TRP A 542 14.76 0.33 9.66
CA TRP A 542 15.61 -0.69 10.28
C TRP A 542 17.00 -0.72 9.65
N SER A 543 17.12 -0.42 8.35
CA SER A 543 18.41 -0.38 7.65
C SER A 543 19.41 0.65 8.18
N PHE A 544 18.97 1.66 8.94
CA PHE A 544 19.85 2.65 9.53
C PHE A 544 20.72 2.07 10.64
N GLU A 545 20.15 1.18 11.45
CA GLU A 545 20.83 0.50 12.56
C GLU A 545 21.23 -0.93 12.21
N TYR A 546 20.50 -1.56 11.29
CA TYR A 546 20.65 -2.94 10.85
C TYR A 546 20.82 -2.99 9.32
N PRO A 547 22.02 -2.68 8.79
CA PRO A 547 22.25 -2.58 7.34
C PRO A 547 21.87 -3.83 6.53
N SER A 548 21.84 -5.00 7.16
CA SER A 548 21.37 -6.25 6.56
C SER A 548 19.90 -6.22 6.15
N CYS A 549 19.07 -5.32 6.70
CA CYS A 549 17.65 -5.21 6.37
C CYS A 549 17.34 -4.71 4.94
N ILE A 550 18.35 -4.28 4.16
CA ILE A 550 18.24 -3.91 2.73
C ILE A 550 18.94 -4.90 1.80
N GLY A 551 19.22 -6.11 2.28
CA GLY A 551 19.83 -7.16 1.46
C GLY A 551 18.93 -7.63 0.30
N THR A 552 19.47 -8.52 -0.54
CA THR A 552 18.80 -8.96 -1.79
C THR A 552 17.90 -10.18 -1.61
N GLN A 553 17.99 -10.84 -0.45
CA GLN A 553 17.25 -12.04 -0.06
C GLN A 553 16.37 -11.77 1.17
N GLN A 554 15.85 -10.55 1.30
CA GLN A 554 15.01 -10.17 2.42
C GLN A 554 13.66 -10.91 2.44
N SER A 555 13.10 -11.08 3.62
CA SER A 555 11.79 -11.73 3.88
C SER A 555 10.92 -10.83 4.75
N PRO A 556 9.58 -10.96 4.71
CA PRO A 556 8.80 -11.99 3.99
C PRO A 556 8.66 -11.69 2.49
N ILE A 557 8.05 -12.59 1.71
CA ILE A 557 7.74 -12.37 0.28
C ILE A 557 6.26 -12.66 -0.03
N SER A 558 5.80 -12.20 -1.19
CA SER A 558 4.52 -12.65 -1.76
C SER A 558 4.72 -13.90 -2.62
N ILE A 559 4.00 -14.97 -2.31
CA ILE A 559 4.05 -16.25 -2.99
C ILE A 559 2.90 -16.33 -4.00
N ASP A 560 3.24 -16.45 -5.29
CA ASP A 560 2.28 -16.66 -6.37
C ASP A 560 1.91 -18.14 -6.51
N THR A 561 0.65 -18.47 -6.23
CA THR A 561 0.12 -19.83 -6.28
C THR A 561 -0.27 -20.28 -7.70
N ASP A 562 -0.28 -19.39 -8.69
CA ASP A 562 -0.65 -19.67 -10.10
C ASP A 562 0.56 -19.98 -10.99
N SER A 563 1.77 -19.70 -10.53
CA SER A 563 3.06 -20.01 -11.16
C SER A 563 3.37 -21.52 -11.35
N ARG A 564 2.36 -22.39 -11.18
CA ARG A 564 2.37 -23.87 -11.27
C ARG A 564 2.92 -24.45 -12.58
N ARG A 565 3.17 -23.62 -13.60
CA ARG A 565 3.56 -24.04 -14.95
C ARG A 565 4.95 -24.69 -15.05
N GLY A 566 5.76 -24.67 -13.99
CA GLY A 566 7.15 -25.16 -14.02
C GLY A 566 7.42 -26.61 -13.61
N SER A 567 6.67 -27.20 -12.66
CA SER A 567 6.95 -28.59 -12.25
C SER A 567 5.80 -29.23 -11.47
N LEU A 568 5.05 -30.12 -12.13
CA LEU A 568 4.32 -31.22 -11.48
C LEU A 568 5.31 -32.28 -10.95
N GLY A 569 6.34 -31.84 -10.21
CA GLY A 569 7.36 -32.69 -9.63
C GLY A 569 6.81 -33.52 -8.47
N LYS A 570 7.49 -34.62 -8.15
CA LYS A 570 7.20 -35.44 -6.96
C LYS A 570 7.34 -34.57 -5.70
N ILE A 571 6.33 -34.56 -4.84
CA ILE A 571 6.37 -33.89 -3.53
C ILE A 571 7.53 -34.49 -2.73
N GLN A 572 8.50 -33.67 -2.35
CA GLN A 572 9.49 -34.04 -1.34
C GLN A 572 8.91 -33.72 0.02
N HIS A 573 8.75 -34.72 0.88
CA HIS A 573 8.19 -34.50 2.21
C HIS A 573 9.27 -33.97 3.16
N LEU A 574 8.93 -32.96 3.95
CA LEU A 574 9.78 -32.47 5.02
C LEU A 574 9.99 -33.59 6.06
N THR A 575 11.24 -33.91 6.35
CA THR A 575 11.59 -34.93 7.35
C THR A 575 11.70 -34.28 8.72
N ILE A 576 10.54 -34.06 9.33
CA ILE A 576 10.39 -33.38 10.62
C ILE A 576 9.82 -34.37 11.65
N SER A 577 10.32 -34.30 12.88
CA SER A 577 9.83 -35.02 14.04
C SER A 577 9.66 -34.04 15.19
N TYR A 578 8.42 -33.80 15.61
CA TYR A 578 8.12 -32.99 16.79
C TYR A 578 7.77 -33.87 17.98
N GLU A 579 7.96 -33.35 19.18
CA GLU A 579 7.62 -34.00 20.43
C GLU A 579 6.81 -33.02 21.30
N PRO A 580 5.77 -33.47 22.02
CA PRO A 580 5.08 -32.64 23.00
C PRO A 580 6.03 -32.18 24.11
N VAL A 581 5.99 -30.89 24.44
CA VAL A 581 6.85 -30.31 25.48
C VAL A 581 6.04 -29.55 26.53
N GLY A 582 6.14 -29.97 27.78
CA GLY A 582 5.52 -29.30 28.93
C GLY A 582 6.43 -28.31 29.66
N GLY A 583 5.85 -27.56 30.60
CA GLY A 583 6.60 -26.63 31.47
C GLY A 583 7.11 -25.36 30.78
N LEU A 584 6.54 -25.04 29.62
CA LEU A 584 6.91 -23.89 28.82
C LEU A 584 6.17 -22.61 29.25
N LYS A 585 6.62 -21.48 28.74
CA LYS A 585 5.99 -20.18 28.95
C LYS A 585 5.74 -19.49 27.62
N LEU A 586 4.62 -18.79 27.54
CA LEU A 586 4.36 -17.80 26.51
C LEU A 586 4.95 -16.46 26.97
N GLU A 587 5.79 -15.85 26.14
CA GLU A 587 6.46 -14.60 26.42
C GLU A 587 6.05 -13.51 25.41
N ASN A 588 5.82 -12.30 25.91
CA ASN A 588 5.68 -11.10 25.07
C ASN A 588 7.00 -10.33 25.10
N THR A 589 7.71 -10.35 23.97
CA THR A 589 9.03 -9.70 23.84
C THR A 589 8.93 -8.19 23.69
N GLY A 590 7.71 -7.65 23.55
CA GLY A 590 7.45 -6.28 23.10
C GLY A 590 7.33 -6.15 21.58
N HIS A 591 7.75 -7.16 20.83
CA HIS A 591 7.65 -7.21 19.36
C HIS A 591 6.82 -8.41 18.86
N LEU A 592 6.79 -9.51 19.60
CA LEU A 592 5.99 -10.69 19.25
C LEU A 592 5.66 -11.54 20.48
N LEU A 593 4.73 -12.46 20.30
CA LEU A 593 4.56 -13.58 21.22
C LEU A 593 5.47 -14.74 20.80
N ARG A 594 6.22 -15.29 21.75
CA ARG A 594 7.04 -16.49 21.53
C ARG A 594 6.87 -17.56 22.59
N VAL A 595 7.12 -18.80 22.19
CA VAL A 595 7.32 -19.94 23.08
C VAL A 595 8.66 -20.58 22.74
N SER A 596 9.59 -20.60 23.69
CA SER A 596 10.91 -21.22 23.53
C SER A 596 10.93 -22.62 24.13
N GLY A 597 11.46 -23.60 23.41
CA GLY A 597 11.48 -24.99 23.86
C GLY A 597 12.13 -25.95 22.86
N PRO A 598 12.54 -27.16 23.30
CA PRO A 598 13.10 -28.18 22.41
C PRO A 598 12.00 -28.98 21.70
N PHE A 599 11.30 -28.36 20.74
CA PHE A 599 10.08 -28.95 20.15
C PHE A 599 10.32 -30.13 19.20
N GLY A 600 11.56 -30.39 18.79
CA GLY A 600 11.87 -31.49 17.88
C GLY A 600 13.02 -31.22 16.93
N ARG A 601 13.04 -31.95 15.82
CA ARG A 601 14.15 -31.94 14.84
C ARG A 601 13.64 -31.93 13.41
N PHE A 602 14.39 -31.26 12.55
CA PHE A 602 14.16 -31.18 11.10
C PHE A 602 15.44 -31.59 10.36
N ALA A 603 15.36 -32.65 9.55
CA ALA A 603 16.47 -33.13 8.74
C ALA A 603 16.44 -32.49 7.34
N LEU A 604 17.51 -31.79 6.98
CA LEU A 604 17.78 -31.24 5.65
C LEU A 604 19.06 -31.86 5.06
N PRO A 605 19.29 -31.76 3.73
CA PRO A 605 20.45 -32.39 3.09
C PRO A 605 21.81 -31.90 3.63
N ASP A 606 21.86 -30.67 4.14
CA ASP A 606 23.04 -30.01 4.70
C ASP A 606 23.20 -30.20 6.21
N GLY A 607 22.19 -30.73 6.91
CA GLY A 607 22.32 -31.02 8.34
C GLY A 607 21.03 -31.26 9.10
N MET A 608 21.21 -31.49 10.40
CA MET A 608 20.11 -31.62 11.35
C MET A 608 19.87 -30.28 12.04
N TYR A 609 18.62 -29.83 12.00
CA TYR A 609 18.12 -28.62 12.65
C TYR A 609 17.29 -28.99 13.88
N GLU A 610 17.36 -28.17 14.93
CA GLU A 610 16.59 -28.31 16.16
C GLU A 610 15.54 -27.21 16.24
N ALA A 611 14.27 -27.57 16.49
CA ALA A 611 13.21 -26.59 16.71
C ALA A 611 13.41 -25.94 18.08
N LYS A 612 13.56 -24.61 18.11
CA LYS A 612 13.90 -23.83 19.31
C LYS A 612 12.78 -22.91 19.77
N GLU A 613 11.97 -22.43 18.83
CA GLU A 613 11.01 -21.36 19.09
C GLU A 613 9.78 -21.46 18.18
N ILE A 614 8.63 -21.09 18.72
CA ILE A 614 7.40 -20.80 17.99
C ILE A 614 7.09 -19.32 18.19
N ARG A 615 6.86 -18.57 17.11
CA ARG A 615 6.52 -17.15 17.16
C ARG A 615 5.34 -16.80 16.26
N PHE A 616 4.66 -15.70 16.58
CA PHE A 616 3.40 -15.34 15.96
C PHE A 616 3.41 -13.91 15.42
N HIS A 617 2.85 -13.75 14.22
CA HIS A 617 2.61 -12.47 13.57
C HIS A 617 1.14 -12.37 13.15
N PHE A 618 0.49 -11.23 13.43
CA PHE A 618 -0.89 -10.97 13.00
C PHE A 618 -0.97 -9.55 12.45
N PRO A 619 -1.34 -9.32 11.17
CA PRO A 619 -1.62 -10.31 10.11
C PRO A 619 -0.40 -11.15 9.73
N SER A 620 -0.54 -12.07 8.76
CA SER A 620 0.61 -12.84 8.28
C SER A 620 1.71 -11.93 7.73
N GLU A 621 2.93 -12.44 7.67
CA GLU A 621 4.05 -11.73 7.05
C GLU A 621 4.10 -12.06 5.55
N HIS A 622 3.97 -13.35 5.22
CA HIS A 622 3.85 -13.82 3.85
C HIS A 622 2.47 -13.53 3.27
N LYS A 623 2.44 -13.20 1.97
CA LYS A 623 1.21 -13.21 1.16
C LYS A 623 1.12 -14.50 0.36
N MET A 624 -0.06 -15.08 0.27
CA MET A 624 -0.36 -16.22 -0.61
C MET A 624 -1.38 -15.79 -1.64
N GLY A 625 -1.02 -15.89 -2.93
CA GLY A 625 -1.86 -15.38 -4.02
C GLY A 625 -2.13 -13.87 -3.91
N GLY A 626 -1.17 -13.12 -3.36
CA GLY A 626 -1.29 -11.68 -3.13
C GLY A 626 -2.09 -11.28 -1.87
N VAL A 627 -2.62 -12.23 -1.10
CA VAL A 627 -3.48 -11.97 0.07
C VAL A 627 -2.77 -12.34 1.37
N LEU A 628 -2.91 -11.48 2.39
CA LEU A 628 -2.48 -11.78 3.76
C LEU A 628 -3.50 -12.68 4.45
N ALA A 629 -3.02 -13.66 5.21
CA ALA A 629 -3.85 -14.41 6.14
C ALA A 629 -4.05 -13.61 7.44
N ALA A 630 -4.98 -14.06 8.28
CA ALA A 630 -5.29 -13.39 9.53
C ALA A 630 -4.10 -13.39 10.50
N GLY A 631 -3.22 -14.39 10.41
CA GLY A 631 -1.94 -14.44 11.10
C GLY A 631 -0.99 -15.47 10.48
N GLU A 632 0.20 -15.59 11.06
CA GLU A 632 1.24 -16.53 10.68
C GLU A 632 1.94 -17.08 11.92
N MET A 633 2.04 -18.40 12.00
CA MET A 633 2.83 -19.10 13.01
C MET A 633 4.14 -19.56 12.37
N GLN A 634 5.26 -19.15 12.95
CA GLN A 634 6.60 -19.49 12.48
C GLN A 634 7.30 -20.40 13.49
N ILE A 635 7.68 -21.60 13.05
CA ILE A 635 8.42 -22.58 13.84
C ILE A 635 9.90 -22.47 13.44
N VAL A 636 10.71 -21.90 14.32
CA VAL A 636 12.11 -21.57 14.07
C VAL A 636 12.99 -22.76 14.45
N HIS A 637 13.77 -23.24 13.48
CA HIS A 637 14.77 -24.26 13.68
C HIS A 637 16.16 -23.70 13.43
N GLN A 638 17.15 -24.16 14.21
CA GLN A 638 18.56 -23.80 14.03
C GLN A 638 19.40 -25.05 13.81
N ARG A 639 20.33 -24.98 12.85
CA ARG A 639 21.24 -26.10 12.56
C ARG A 639 22.09 -26.44 13.78
N ARG A 640 22.32 -27.73 14.01
CA ARG A 640 23.20 -28.19 15.09
C ARG A 640 24.61 -27.64 14.92
N GLY A 641 25.07 -26.94 15.96
CA GLY A 641 26.40 -26.32 15.98
C GLY A 641 26.42 -24.88 15.47
N ALA A 642 25.32 -24.38 14.89
CA ALA A 642 25.14 -22.95 14.61
C ALA A 642 24.61 -22.22 15.86
N SER A 643 24.74 -20.90 15.87
CA SER A 643 24.32 -20.03 16.98
C SER A 643 23.85 -18.68 16.46
N GLY A 644 23.09 -17.94 17.27
CA GLY A 644 22.59 -16.62 16.87
C GLY A 644 21.56 -16.75 15.75
N ASP A 645 21.75 -16.00 14.68
CA ASP A 645 20.93 -16.00 13.47
C ASP A 645 21.51 -16.85 12.34
N ASP A 646 22.59 -17.59 12.57
CA ASP A 646 23.19 -18.46 11.55
C ASP A 646 22.36 -19.74 11.32
N ASP A 647 22.34 -20.18 10.05
CA ASP A 647 21.78 -21.44 9.56
C ASP A 647 20.38 -21.76 10.15
N LEU A 648 19.39 -20.96 9.77
CA LEU A 648 18.01 -21.13 10.23
C LEU A 648 17.14 -21.81 9.18
N ALA A 649 16.18 -22.60 9.64
CA ALA A 649 15.10 -23.14 8.81
C ALA A 649 13.76 -22.85 9.49
N ILE A 650 12.87 -22.12 8.82
CA ILE A 650 11.58 -21.72 9.37
C ILE A 650 10.46 -22.42 8.62
N VAL A 651 9.67 -23.20 9.36
CA VAL A 651 8.40 -23.76 8.85
C VAL A 651 7.29 -22.80 9.24
N SER A 652 6.63 -22.23 8.24
CA SER A 652 5.59 -21.21 8.42
C SER A 652 4.22 -21.78 8.07
N ILE A 653 3.24 -21.55 8.95
CA ILE A 653 1.84 -21.95 8.79
C ILE A 653 0.97 -20.70 8.84
N LEU A 654 0.28 -20.42 7.74
CA LEU A 654 -0.69 -19.31 7.69
C LEU A 654 -1.95 -19.65 8.49
N LEU A 655 -2.52 -18.64 9.13
CA LEU A 655 -3.67 -18.75 10.03
C LEU A 655 -4.86 -18.02 9.42
N GLN A 656 -5.96 -18.72 9.16
CA GLN A 656 -7.19 -18.17 8.59
C GLN A 656 -8.33 -18.21 9.59
N VAL A 657 -9.22 -17.20 9.54
CA VAL A 657 -10.41 -17.17 10.40
C VAL A 657 -11.44 -18.18 9.88
N SER A 658 -11.97 -19.01 10.78
CA SER A 658 -13.06 -19.93 10.45
C SER A 658 -14.30 -19.16 9.97
N SER A 659 -14.72 -19.37 8.73
CA SER A 659 -16.03 -18.95 8.20
C SER A 659 -17.01 -20.13 8.17
N GLY A 660 -18.32 -19.84 8.22
CA GLY A 660 -19.36 -20.87 8.26
C GLY A 660 -19.24 -21.86 7.09
N GLY A 661 -18.96 -23.13 7.38
CA GLY A 661 -18.78 -24.20 6.39
C GLY A 661 -17.36 -24.78 6.34
N THR A 662 -16.35 -24.15 6.94
CA THR A 662 -14.99 -24.68 7.02
C THR A 662 -14.92 -25.89 7.97
N ARG A 663 -14.27 -26.98 7.54
CA ARG A 663 -14.00 -28.12 8.43
C ARG A 663 -13.00 -27.68 9.49
N VAL A 664 -13.52 -27.39 10.68
CA VAL A 664 -12.70 -27.00 11.83
C VAL A 664 -12.04 -28.25 12.41
N ASP A 665 -10.72 -28.26 12.46
CA ASP A 665 -9.98 -29.23 13.26
C ASP A 665 -9.91 -28.72 14.71
N GLN A 666 -10.67 -29.37 15.60
CA GLN A 666 -10.75 -28.94 16.99
C GLN A 666 -9.39 -29.01 17.69
N ALA A 667 -8.52 -29.95 17.32
CA ALA A 667 -7.20 -30.07 17.93
C ALA A 667 -6.33 -28.85 17.62
N GLN A 668 -6.44 -28.26 16.41
CA GLN A 668 -5.73 -27.03 16.05
C GLN A 668 -6.20 -25.84 16.87
N LEU A 669 -7.52 -25.72 17.10
CA LEU A 669 -8.06 -24.67 17.97
C LEU A 669 -7.63 -24.86 19.43
N ASP A 670 -7.66 -26.10 19.93
CA ASP A 670 -7.25 -26.44 21.28
C ASP A 670 -5.76 -26.12 21.51
N PHE A 671 -4.91 -26.29 20.50
CA PHE A 671 -3.51 -25.86 20.53
C PHE A 671 -3.39 -24.36 20.83
N PHE A 672 -4.07 -23.50 20.08
CA PHE A 672 -4.01 -22.05 20.30
C PHE A 672 -4.64 -21.65 21.64
N SER A 673 -5.74 -22.29 22.03
CA SER A 673 -6.36 -22.06 23.35
C SER A 673 -5.48 -22.48 24.51
N ASN A 674 -4.68 -23.55 24.37
CA ASN A 674 -3.70 -23.94 25.38
C ASN A 674 -2.61 -22.87 25.56
N LEU A 675 -2.23 -22.17 24.48
CA LEU A 675 -1.33 -21.01 24.55
C LEU A 675 -1.98 -19.75 25.14
N GLY A 676 -3.31 -19.75 25.31
CA GLY A 676 -4.07 -18.65 25.91
C GLY A 676 -4.88 -17.81 24.91
N PHE A 677 -4.85 -18.14 23.61
CA PHE A 677 -5.67 -17.44 22.62
C PHE A 677 -7.16 -17.80 22.75
N GLY A 678 -8.05 -16.83 22.56
CA GLY A 678 -9.50 -16.99 22.72
C GLY A 678 -9.96 -16.91 24.18
N ARG A 679 -9.11 -16.37 25.07
CA ARG A 679 -9.39 -16.13 26.48
C ARG A 679 -8.90 -14.73 26.84
N ALA A 680 -9.83 -13.78 26.84
CA ALA A 680 -9.56 -12.38 27.16
C ALA A 680 -8.66 -12.22 28.40
N GLY A 681 -7.56 -11.49 28.23
CA GLY A 681 -6.57 -11.21 29.28
C GLY A 681 -5.62 -12.36 29.64
N ALA A 682 -5.63 -13.49 28.92
CA ALA A 682 -4.72 -14.61 29.19
C ALA A 682 -3.33 -14.45 28.55
N LEU A 683 -3.19 -13.61 27.51
CA LEU A 683 -1.92 -13.35 26.85
C LEU A 683 -1.05 -12.39 27.69
N PRO A 684 0.29 -12.59 27.74
CA PRO A 684 1.19 -11.72 28.51
C PRO A 684 1.27 -10.29 27.94
N ALA A 685 1.22 -9.29 28.82
CA ALA A 685 1.53 -7.90 28.48
C ALA A 685 3.04 -7.68 28.25
N LYS A 686 3.42 -6.62 27.51
CA LYS A 686 4.82 -6.25 27.27
C LYS A 686 5.57 -6.09 28.61
N GLY A 687 6.70 -6.78 28.75
CA GLY A 687 7.55 -6.70 29.94
C GLY A 687 7.05 -7.46 31.18
N ALA A 688 5.91 -8.16 31.07
CA ALA A 688 5.46 -9.07 32.12
C ALA A 688 6.34 -10.34 32.15
N ALA A 689 6.42 -10.99 33.32
CA ALA A 689 6.99 -12.33 33.38
C ALA A 689 6.16 -13.30 32.51
N GLY A 690 6.83 -14.14 31.71
CA GLY A 690 6.17 -15.08 30.81
C GLY A 690 5.11 -15.94 31.51
N VAL A 691 3.97 -16.15 30.84
CA VAL A 691 2.80 -16.86 31.36
C VAL A 691 3.00 -18.37 31.18
N PRO A 692 2.92 -19.20 32.25
CA PRO A 692 3.04 -20.65 32.13
C PRO A 692 1.96 -21.24 31.22
N ILE A 693 2.36 -22.12 30.30
CA ILE A 693 1.43 -22.85 29.43
C ILE A 693 0.92 -24.07 30.20
N PRO A 694 -0.41 -24.26 30.35
CA PRO A 694 -0.97 -25.28 31.25
C PRO A 694 -0.72 -26.73 30.80
N LEU A 695 -0.79 -27.00 29.50
CA LEU A 695 -0.59 -28.33 28.92
C LEU A 695 0.67 -28.36 28.05
N GLU A 696 1.08 -29.55 27.64
CA GLU A 696 2.17 -29.73 26.68
C GLU A 696 1.86 -29.01 25.36
N VAL A 697 2.87 -28.36 24.79
CA VAL A 697 2.80 -27.78 23.44
C VAL A 697 3.13 -28.88 22.45
N ASP A 698 2.13 -29.32 21.69
CA ASP A 698 2.25 -30.42 20.72
C ASP A 698 2.06 -29.91 19.28
N LEU A 699 3.16 -29.84 18.52
CA LEU A 699 3.15 -29.45 17.11
C LEU A 699 2.70 -30.58 16.17
N GLU A 700 2.56 -31.82 16.64
CA GLU A 700 2.10 -32.94 15.82
C GLU A 700 0.65 -32.79 15.35
N VAL A 701 -0.12 -31.91 15.98
CA VAL A 701 -1.44 -31.50 15.49
C VAL A 701 -1.41 -30.90 14.09
N PHE A 702 -0.28 -30.34 13.66
CA PHE A 702 -0.08 -29.76 12.32
C PHE A 702 0.57 -30.73 11.32
N ARG A 703 0.80 -32.01 11.71
CA ARG A 703 1.55 -33.00 10.92
C ARG A 703 1.09 -33.14 9.47
N ASP A 704 -0.20 -33.26 9.24
CA ASP A 704 -0.74 -33.53 7.91
C ASP A 704 -0.54 -32.34 6.96
N MET A 705 -0.65 -31.11 7.49
CA MET A 705 -0.37 -29.89 6.72
C MET A 705 1.12 -29.78 6.41
N ILE A 706 1.99 -30.01 7.39
CA ILE A 706 3.46 -29.95 7.23
C ILE A 706 3.97 -31.04 6.26
N ARG A 707 3.37 -32.23 6.26
CA ARG A 707 3.68 -33.29 5.28
C ARG A 707 3.09 -33.04 3.90
N GLY A 708 2.17 -32.08 3.79
CA GLY A 708 1.55 -31.66 2.56
C GLY A 708 2.49 -30.85 1.66
N ARG A 709 1.88 -29.98 0.85
CA ARG A 709 2.62 -29.09 -0.04
C ARG A 709 3.10 -27.86 0.71
N TYR A 710 4.24 -27.35 0.29
CA TYR A 710 4.84 -26.12 0.81
C TYR A 710 5.58 -25.39 -0.31
N PHE A 711 5.87 -24.12 -0.07
CA PHE A 711 6.74 -23.29 -0.88
C PHE A 711 8.07 -23.09 -0.17
N HIS A 712 9.16 -23.16 -0.92
CA HIS A 712 10.49 -23.02 -0.38
C HIS A 712 11.32 -21.97 -1.14
N TYR A 713 12.01 -21.13 -0.37
CA TYR A 713 12.97 -20.14 -0.87
C TYR A 713 14.01 -19.78 0.20
N GLU A 714 15.16 -19.24 -0.21
CA GLU A 714 16.18 -18.67 0.69
C GLU A 714 15.86 -17.21 0.99
N GLY A 715 15.91 -16.86 2.27
CA GLY A 715 15.42 -15.59 2.77
C GLY A 715 16.19 -15.09 3.99
N SER A 716 15.54 -14.20 4.72
CA SER A 716 16.08 -13.56 5.91
C SER A 716 15.17 -13.76 7.13
N LEU A 717 15.66 -13.36 8.30
CA LEU A 717 14.77 -12.98 9.39
C LEU A 717 13.87 -11.83 8.96
N THR A 718 12.63 -11.85 9.44
CA THR A 718 11.60 -10.82 9.21
C THR A 718 11.63 -9.71 10.25
N GLU A 719 12.63 -9.72 11.13
CA GLU A 719 12.90 -8.73 12.15
C GLU A 719 14.40 -8.46 12.21
N PRO A 720 14.83 -7.28 12.71
CA PRO A 720 16.23 -6.96 12.93
C PRO A 720 16.97 -8.06 13.72
N PRO A 721 18.18 -8.45 13.29
CA PRO A 721 19.03 -7.78 12.29
C PRO A 721 18.72 -8.13 10.82
N CYS A 722 17.64 -8.85 10.50
CA CYS A 722 17.26 -9.21 9.14
C CYS A 722 18.30 -10.03 8.36
N SER A 723 19.03 -10.91 9.06
CA SER A 723 20.10 -11.73 8.48
C SER A 723 19.59 -12.72 7.44
N GLU A 724 20.27 -12.80 6.29
CA GLU A 724 19.91 -13.59 5.11
C GLU A 724 20.38 -15.06 5.20
N THR A 725 19.99 -15.72 6.27
CA THR A 725 20.45 -17.05 6.69
C THR A 725 19.32 -18.09 6.76
N VAL A 726 18.13 -17.74 6.29
CA VAL A 726 16.90 -18.49 6.55
C VAL A 726 16.46 -19.30 5.34
N HIS A 727 16.28 -20.62 5.52
CA HIS A 727 15.50 -21.44 4.61
C HIS A 727 14.02 -21.40 5.01
N TRP A 728 13.19 -20.77 4.18
CA TRP A 728 11.74 -20.70 4.41
C TRP A 728 11.03 -21.92 3.84
N TYR A 729 10.08 -22.47 4.59
CA TYR A 729 9.18 -23.56 4.21
C TYR A 729 7.75 -23.14 4.56
N VAL A 730 7.09 -22.42 3.66
CA VAL A 730 5.74 -21.88 3.87
C VAL A 730 4.72 -22.94 3.45
N VAL A 731 4.01 -23.50 4.42
CA VAL A 731 3.01 -24.56 4.22
C VAL A 731 1.82 -24.01 3.41
N GLU A 732 1.41 -24.73 2.37
CA GLU A 732 0.36 -24.27 1.45
C GLU A 732 -1.03 -24.29 2.11
N GLN A 733 -1.30 -25.32 2.93
CA GLN A 733 -2.57 -25.42 3.64
C GLN A 733 -2.54 -24.57 4.92
N PRO A 734 -3.46 -23.61 5.09
CA PRO A 734 -3.55 -22.80 6.29
C PRO A 734 -4.18 -23.58 7.44
N SER A 735 -3.78 -23.26 8.66
CA SER A 735 -4.48 -23.65 9.88
C SER A 735 -5.64 -22.69 10.15
N VAL A 736 -6.65 -23.17 10.87
CA VAL A 736 -7.83 -22.37 11.22
C VAL A 736 -7.70 -21.78 12.62
N MET A 737 -8.17 -20.54 12.78
CA MET A 737 -8.35 -19.85 14.07
C MET A 737 -9.75 -19.25 14.17
N ARG A 738 -10.18 -18.95 15.39
CA ARG A 738 -11.40 -18.15 15.62
C ARG A 738 -11.08 -16.66 15.62
N MET A 739 -12.05 -15.84 15.25
CA MET A 739 -11.86 -14.39 15.25
C MET A 739 -11.52 -13.84 16.64
N GLU A 740 -12.10 -14.40 17.71
CA GLU A 740 -11.78 -14.06 19.11
C GLU A 740 -10.29 -14.20 19.44
N MET A 741 -9.62 -15.22 18.90
CA MET A 741 -8.19 -15.44 19.08
C MET A 741 -7.35 -14.34 18.40
N VAL A 742 -7.79 -13.88 17.22
CA VAL A 742 -7.14 -12.76 16.51
C VAL A 742 -7.33 -11.46 17.28
N THR A 743 -8.53 -11.22 17.80
CA THR A 743 -8.84 -10.03 18.60
C THR A 743 -8.00 -9.97 19.87
N ASP A 744 -7.88 -11.07 20.61
CA ASP A 744 -7.06 -11.13 21.83
C ASP A 744 -5.60 -10.75 21.55
N PHE A 745 -5.05 -11.17 20.41
CA PHE A 745 -3.70 -10.78 20.01
C PHE A 745 -3.62 -9.28 19.72
N LYS A 746 -4.58 -8.74 18.96
CA LYS A 746 -4.64 -7.31 18.61
C LYS A 746 -4.81 -6.38 19.82
N GLU A 747 -5.35 -6.88 20.94
CA GLU A 747 -5.40 -6.11 22.18
C GLU A 747 -4.01 -5.84 22.77
N ILE A 748 -3.06 -6.76 22.63
CA ILE A 748 -1.69 -6.61 23.16
C ILE A 748 -0.66 -6.16 22.12
N PHE A 749 -0.98 -6.30 20.83
CA PHE A 749 -0.24 -5.77 19.69
C PHE A 749 -1.19 -4.96 18.80
N PRO A 750 -1.57 -3.72 19.21
CA PRO A 750 -2.38 -2.83 18.39
C PRO A 750 -1.59 -2.32 17.19
N ASP A 751 -2.29 -1.74 16.21
CA ASP A 751 -1.66 -1.18 15.02
C ASP A 751 -0.64 -0.06 15.36
N PRO A 752 0.52 0.02 14.67
CA PRO A 752 0.96 -0.86 13.60
C PRO A 752 1.29 -2.27 14.10
N ALA A 753 0.69 -3.25 13.44
CA ALA A 753 0.74 -4.64 13.85
C ALA A 753 2.15 -5.23 13.73
N ASN A 754 2.36 -6.45 14.24
CA ASN A 754 3.71 -6.99 14.39
C ASN A 754 4.22 -7.79 13.17
N ASN A 755 3.89 -7.34 11.96
CA ASN A 755 4.27 -8.00 10.72
C ASN A 755 5.11 -7.05 9.84
N ARG A 756 6.22 -7.55 9.30
CA ARG A 756 7.02 -6.81 8.33
C ARG A 756 6.33 -6.82 6.96
N PRO A 757 6.36 -5.70 6.21
CA PRO A 757 5.90 -5.69 4.81
C PRO A 757 6.64 -6.71 3.93
N VAL A 758 5.97 -7.21 2.88
CA VAL A 758 6.61 -8.07 1.88
C VAL A 758 7.78 -7.37 1.20
N GLN A 759 8.86 -8.11 1.05
CA GLN A 759 10.12 -7.68 0.47
C GLN A 759 10.19 -8.16 -0.99
N PRO A 760 10.98 -7.48 -1.85
CA PRO A 760 11.11 -7.85 -3.25
C PRO A 760 11.61 -9.28 -3.43
N LEU A 761 10.97 -10.06 -4.32
CA LEU A 761 11.43 -11.42 -4.63
C LEU A 761 12.81 -11.43 -5.31
N THR A 762 13.14 -10.36 -6.03
CA THR A 762 14.37 -10.19 -6.83
C THR A 762 14.55 -11.35 -7.82
N ASP A 763 15.72 -11.99 -7.83
CA ASP A 763 16.07 -13.11 -8.71
C ASP A 763 15.82 -14.48 -8.04
N ARG A 764 15.25 -14.50 -6.83
CA ARG A 764 15.02 -15.75 -6.09
C ARG A 764 13.91 -16.57 -6.72
N VAL A 765 14.14 -17.88 -6.79
CA VAL A 765 13.14 -18.83 -7.26
C VAL A 765 12.40 -19.42 -6.08
N VAL A 766 11.08 -19.23 -6.05
CA VAL A 766 10.20 -19.98 -5.13
C VAL A 766 9.94 -21.35 -5.74
N THR A 767 10.29 -22.40 -5.01
CA THR A 767 10.04 -23.79 -5.44
C THR A 767 8.80 -24.35 -4.73
N ASN A 768 8.08 -25.26 -5.39
CA ASN A 768 6.92 -25.94 -4.82
C ASN A 768 7.31 -27.37 -4.42
N SER A 769 7.24 -27.66 -3.11
CA SER A 769 7.45 -28.98 -2.52
C SER A 769 8.78 -29.64 -2.91
N GLN A 770 9.83 -28.84 -3.04
CA GLN A 770 11.21 -29.27 -3.29
C GLN A 770 12.10 -28.75 -2.16
N ILE A 771 13.01 -29.59 -1.68
CA ILE A 771 14.04 -29.19 -0.72
C ILE A 771 15.26 -28.75 -1.51
N LYS A 772 15.72 -27.50 -1.29
CA LYS A 772 16.96 -26.97 -1.86
C LYS A 772 17.80 -26.34 -0.74
N VAL A 773 19.10 -26.62 -0.76
CA VAL A 773 20.10 -26.02 0.13
C VAL A 773 21.35 -25.72 -0.72
N LYS A 774 22.09 -24.66 -0.39
CA LYS A 774 23.19 -24.09 -1.21
C LYS A 774 24.30 -25.08 -1.66
N ASP A 775 24.42 -26.25 -1.02
CA ASP A 775 25.48 -27.23 -1.29
C ASP A 775 25.08 -28.44 -2.16
N THR A 776 23.85 -28.52 -2.68
CA THR A 776 23.50 -29.60 -3.62
C THR A 776 23.68 -29.16 -5.06
N CYS A 777 24.86 -29.42 -5.64
CA CYS A 777 25.09 -29.30 -7.08
C CYS A 777 24.05 -30.15 -7.85
N GLU A 778 23.21 -29.50 -8.66
CA GLU A 778 22.32 -30.20 -9.61
C GLU A 778 23.18 -30.87 -10.69
N TYR A 779 23.14 -32.21 -10.76
CA TYR A 779 23.73 -33.00 -11.83
C TYR A 779 23.04 -32.66 -13.17
N ARG A 780 23.61 -31.73 -13.94
CA ARG A 780 23.30 -31.55 -15.36
C ARG A 780 24.53 -31.89 -16.19
N SER A 781 24.38 -32.96 -16.96
CA SER A 781 25.15 -33.36 -18.14
C SER A 781 26.50 -32.65 -18.37
N GLY A 782 27.58 -33.33 -18.02
CA GLY A 782 28.70 -33.48 -18.96
C GLY A 782 29.91 -32.55 -18.84
N GLU A 783 30.05 -31.69 -17.83
CA GLU A 783 31.33 -31.01 -17.54
C GLU A 783 31.54 -30.96 -16.02
N GLY A 784 32.69 -31.47 -15.57
CA GLY A 784 32.95 -31.74 -14.15
C GLY A 784 33.31 -30.48 -13.36
N CYS A 785 32.61 -30.25 -12.25
CA CYS A 785 33.13 -29.45 -11.14
C CYS A 785 34.15 -30.29 -10.37
N GLN A 786 35.39 -29.80 -10.34
CA GLN A 786 36.36 -30.21 -9.32
C GLN A 786 35.99 -29.47 -8.04
N ASP A 787 35.58 -30.21 -7.01
CA ASP A 787 35.78 -29.72 -5.65
C ASP A 787 36.22 -30.83 -4.70
N SER A 788 37.31 -30.51 -4.00
CA SER A 788 37.97 -31.35 -3.02
C SER A 788 37.38 -31.03 -1.65
N GLY A 789 36.34 -31.75 -1.22
CA GLY A 789 35.78 -31.50 0.11
C GLY A 789 34.49 -32.21 0.46
N GLY A 790 34.35 -33.52 0.23
CA GLY A 790 33.17 -34.25 0.71
C GLY A 790 33.36 -35.76 0.73
N ILE A 791 33.22 -36.35 1.93
CA ILE A 791 33.01 -37.76 2.37
C ILE A 791 33.84 -38.90 1.72
N THR A 792 34.31 -38.81 0.48
CA THR A 792 35.35 -39.69 -0.08
C THR A 792 36.75 -39.38 0.46
N GLY A 793 37.01 -38.12 0.82
CA GLY A 793 38.26 -37.69 1.48
C GLY A 793 38.45 -38.25 2.90
N TRP A 794 37.36 -38.61 3.59
CA TRP A 794 37.43 -39.22 4.93
C TRP A 794 37.82 -40.71 4.86
N PHE A 795 37.43 -41.42 3.79
CA PHE A 795 37.87 -42.80 3.54
C PHE A 795 39.28 -42.87 2.92
N GLN A 796 39.71 -41.88 2.14
CA GLN A 796 41.09 -41.81 1.63
C GLN A 796 42.13 -41.39 2.68
N GLY A 797 41.71 -40.81 3.81
CA GLY A 797 42.60 -40.57 4.96
C GLY A 797 43.00 -41.82 5.75
N ILE A 798 42.32 -42.95 5.53
CA ILE A 798 42.54 -44.21 6.28
C ILE A 798 43.41 -45.22 5.50
N LEU A 799 43.63 -45.02 4.21
CA LEU A 799 44.49 -45.90 3.39
C LEU A 799 45.54 -45.07 2.65
N GLY A 800 46.78 -45.21 3.10
CA GLY A 800 47.94 -44.43 2.65
C GLY A 800 48.22 -44.50 1.15
N GLN A 801 48.90 -43.45 0.69
CA GLN A 801 49.40 -43.21 -0.66
C GLN A 801 50.05 -44.44 -1.30
N SER A 802 49.63 -44.78 -2.52
CA SER A 802 50.56 -45.33 -3.52
C SER A 802 50.10 -44.99 -4.94
N ASN A 803 51.07 -44.53 -5.74
CA ASN A 803 50.98 -44.18 -7.15
C ASN A 803 50.48 -45.34 -8.01
N ALA A 804 49.59 -45.09 -8.98
CA ALA A 804 49.58 -45.86 -10.23
C ALA A 804 48.78 -45.16 -11.33
N HIS A 805 49.23 -45.40 -12.55
CA HIS A 805 48.91 -44.69 -13.78
C HIS A 805 47.51 -44.92 -14.36
N ARG A 806 47.12 -43.90 -15.13
CA ARG A 806 46.04 -43.83 -16.13
C ARG A 806 46.03 -45.03 -17.09
N LEU A 807 44.86 -45.66 -17.27
CA LEU A 807 44.54 -46.58 -18.37
C LEU A 807 43.07 -46.38 -18.75
N GLU A 808 42.84 -45.84 -19.95
CA GLU A 808 41.53 -45.74 -20.63
C GLU A 808 41.30 -47.00 -21.46
N LEU A 809 40.06 -47.54 -21.52
CA LEU A 809 39.45 -48.27 -22.65
C LEU A 809 37.92 -48.43 -22.43
N PRO A 810 37.09 -48.73 -23.47
CA PRO A 810 35.80 -48.06 -23.68
C PRO A 810 34.52 -48.91 -23.54
N ALA A 811 33.41 -48.17 -23.39
CA ALA A 811 31.99 -48.41 -23.74
C ALA A 811 31.42 -49.85 -23.86
N GLY A 812 30.37 -50.14 -23.07
CA GLY A 812 29.22 -50.95 -23.53
C GLY A 812 28.50 -51.85 -22.51
N ARG A 813 27.24 -51.48 -22.20
CA ARG A 813 26.06 -52.30 -21.77
C ARG A 813 25.88 -52.74 -20.30
N SER A 814 25.05 -51.95 -19.60
CA SER A 814 23.87 -52.28 -18.77
C SER A 814 23.77 -53.57 -17.91
N THR A 815 23.85 -53.42 -16.57
CA THR A 815 22.81 -53.79 -15.55
C THR A 815 23.30 -53.40 -14.12
N PRO A 816 22.51 -52.76 -13.23
CA PRO A 816 23.04 -52.28 -11.95
C PRO A 816 22.87 -53.29 -10.79
N TRP A 817 24.01 -53.70 -10.22
CA TRP A 817 24.20 -54.56 -9.04
C TRP A 817 23.90 -53.88 -7.68
N TRP A 818 22.99 -52.91 -7.62
CA TRP A 818 22.83 -52.04 -6.45
C TRP A 818 21.84 -52.55 -5.39
N LEU A 819 21.17 -53.68 -5.64
CA LEU A 819 20.17 -54.26 -4.70
C LEU A 819 20.72 -55.29 -3.70
N VAL A 820 22.00 -55.68 -3.80
CA VAL A 820 22.57 -56.75 -2.93
C VAL A 820 23.37 -56.21 -1.75
N ILE A 821 23.83 -54.95 -1.80
CA ILE A 821 24.73 -54.39 -0.75
C ILE A 821 23.96 -53.65 0.36
N CYS A 822 22.77 -53.09 0.08
CA CYS A 822 21.99 -52.37 1.10
C CYS A 822 21.32 -53.28 2.15
N GLY A 823 21.09 -54.57 1.83
CA GLY A 823 20.41 -55.51 2.74
C GLY A 823 21.27 -55.98 3.92
N THR A 824 22.61 -56.02 3.75
CA THR A 824 23.53 -56.57 4.76
C THR A 824 23.97 -55.54 5.79
N VAL A 825 23.95 -54.24 5.45
CA VAL A 825 24.39 -53.15 6.34
C VAL A 825 23.31 -52.76 7.36
N MET A 826 22.03 -52.93 7.03
CA MET A 826 20.93 -52.60 7.96
C MET A 826 20.74 -53.62 9.11
N ALA A 827 21.23 -54.85 8.98
CA ALA A 827 21.04 -55.88 10.02
C ALA A 827 22.07 -55.81 11.16
N THR A 828 23.24 -55.21 10.95
CA THR A 828 24.31 -55.08 11.96
C THR A 828 24.21 -53.82 12.83
N SER A 829 23.53 -52.77 12.35
CA SER A 829 23.44 -51.48 13.05
C SER A 829 22.39 -51.47 14.16
N VAL A 830 21.38 -52.34 14.09
CA VAL A 830 20.31 -52.45 15.11
C VAL A 830 20.80 -53.16 16.39
N LEU A 831 21.88 -53.94 16.32
CA LEU A 831 22.44 -54.67 17.46
C LEU A 831 23.49 -53.88 18.27
N LEU A 832 24.07 -52.80 17.70
CA LEU A 832 25.08 -51.99 18.40
C LEU A 832 24.49 -50.82 19.20
N VAL A 833 23.31 -50.32 18.86
CA VAL A 833 22.73 -49.12 19.49
C VAL A 833 22.07 -49.40 20.85
N ARG A 834 21.70 -50.66 21.16
CA ARG A 834 21.15 -51.02 22.49
C ARG A 834 22.20 -51.32 23.58
N ALA A 835 23.50 -51.26 23.28
CA ALA A 835 24.57 -51.62 24.23
C ALA A 835 25.25 -50.42 24.95
N VAL A 836 24.88 -49.18 24.61
CA VAL A 836 25.60 -47.97 25.08
C VAL A 836 24.89 -47.22 26.23
N GLN A 837 23.65 -47.57 26.61
CA GLN A 837 22.89 -46.86 27.66
C GLN A 837 22.55 -47.70 28.91
N MET A 838 23.52 -48.38 29.54
CA MET A 838 23.30 -49.01 30.85
C MET A 838 24.45 -48.76 31.84
N PRO A 839 24.17 -48.54 33.15
CA PRO A 839 25.21 -48.31 34.17
C PRO A 839 26.08 -49.55 34.43
N ARG A 840 27.31 -49.29 34.89
CA ARG A 840 28.47 -50.19 34.88
C ARG A 840 28.43 -51.47 35.75
N ARG A 841 27.29 -51.96 36.25
CA ARG A 841 27.25 -53.13 37.15
C ARG A 841 26.55 -54.40 36.68
N ASP A 842 25.82 -54.43 35.55
CA ASP A 842 25.07 -55.65 35.15
C ASP A 842 25.42 -56.21 33.76
N ARG A 843 26.65 -56.03 33.27
CA ARG A 843 27.06 -56.52 31.94
C ARG A 843 27.34 -58.02 31.82
N TYR A 844 27.19 -58.82 32.87
CA TYR A 844 27.59 -60.24 32.83
C TYR A 844 26.47 -61.28 32.93
N GLN A 845 25.19 -60.89 33.03
CA GLN A 845 24.09 -61.87 33.09
C GLN A 845 23.03 -61.79 31.97
N ALA A 846 23.01 -60.76 31.12
CA ALA A 846 22.02 -60.65 30.05
C ALA A 846 22.37 -61.42 28.74
N LEU A 847 23.54 -62.07 28.67
CA LEU A 847 24.04 -62.74 27.47
C LEU A 847 23.75 -64.25 27.40
N LEU A 848 23.02 -64.83 28.37
CA LEU A 848 22.79 -66.28 28.45
C LEU A 848 21.32 -66.73 28.32
N SER A 849 20.38 -65.87 27.94
CA SER A 849 19.00 -66.31 27.69
C SER A 849 18.35 -65.57 26.52
N GLN A 850 18.64 -65.99 25.30
CA GLN A 850 17.75 -65.74 24.16
C GLN A 850 17.44 -67.05 23.43
N ASP A 851 16.13 -67.29 23.35
CA ASP A 851 15.48 -68.50 22.89
C ASP A 851 15.67 -68.78 21.40
N ALA A 852 15.81 -70.07 21.11
CA ALA A 852 16.14 -70.64 19.83
C ALA A 852 14.93 -70.75 18.89
N ARG A 853 14.58 -69.68 18.17
CA ARG A 853 13.71 -69.79 16.96
C ARG A 853 14.13 -68.96 15.74
N SER A 854 15.09 -68.03 15.89
CA SER A 854 15.55 -67.17 14.79
C SER A 854 16.75 -67.72 14.00
N ALA A 855 17.39 -68.80 14.47
CA ALA A 855 18.63 -69.34 13.88
C ALA A 855 18.44 -70.33 12.70
N SER A 856 17.21 -70.82 12.47
CA SER A 856 16.89 -71.77 11.40
C SER A 856 16.71 -71.09 10.03
N ALA A 857 16.03 -69.93 10.00
CA ALA A 857 15.76 -69.17 8.77
C ALA A 857 17.04 -68.57 8.15
N VAL A 858 18.00 -68.17 8.99
CA VAL A 858 19.26 -67.56 8.55
C VAL A 858 20.19 -68.60 7.89
N ARG A 859 20.18 -69.87 8.34
CA ARG A 859 20.99 -70.94 7.73
C ARG A 859 20.47 -71.39 6.36
N GLN A 860 19.15 -71.41 6.14
CA GLN A 860 18.58 -71.81 4.86
C GLN A 860 18.77 -70.76 3.75
N PHE A 861 18.82 -69.47 4.11
CA PHE A 861 19.06 -68.38 3.15
C PHE A 861 20.54 -68.30 2.73
N GLY A 862 21.48 -68.50 3.68
CA GLY A 862 22.92 -68.51 3.40
C GLY A 862 23.39 -69.63 2.47
N ALA A 863 22.77 -70.82 2.55
CA ALA A 863 23.14 -71.96 1.70
C ALA A 863 22.73 -71.79 0.22
N ARG A 864 21.70 -70.98 -0.07
CA ARG A 864 21.27 -70.67 -1.45
C ARG A 864 22.16 -69.63 -2.13
N LEU A 865 22.64 -68.63 -1.38
CA LEU A 865 23.57 -67.61 -1.88
C LEU A 865 24.95 -68.18 -2.23
N LEU A 866 25.47 -69.13 -1.44
CA LEU A 866 26.74 -69.82 -1.70
C LEU A 866 26.71 -70.76 -2.93
N ARG A 867 25.52 -71.18 -3.38
CA ARG A 867 25.36 -72.00 -4.60
C ARG A 867 25.32 -71.15 -5.86
N LEU A 868 24.81 -69.91 -5.77
CA LEU A 868 24.79 -68.95 -6.88
C LEU A 868 26.16 -68.31 -7.10
N ALA A 869 26.95 -68.10 -6.04
CA ALA A 869 28.32 -67.58 -6.11
C ALA A 869 29.38 -68.57 -6.63
N ARG A 870 29.01 -69.83 -6.90
CA ARG A 870 29.91 -70.83 -7.53
C ARG A 870 29.56 -71.13 -9.00
N LEU A 871 28.49 -70.54 -9.53
CA LEU A 871 28.02 -70.73 -10.91
C LEU A 871 28.13 -69.46 -11.78
N ALA A 872 28.42 -68.31 -11.17
CA ALA A 872 28.93 -67.10 -11.82
C ALA A 872 30.44 -67.01 -11.56
#